data_AF-A0ABD3M938-F1
#
_entry.id   AF-A0ABD3M938-F1
#
_cell.length_a   1.000
_cell.length_b   1.000
_cell.length_c   1.000
_cell.angle_alpha   90.00
_cell.angle_beta   90.00
_cell.angle_gamma   90.00
#
_symmetry.space_group_name_H-M   'P 1'
#
loop_
_entity.id
_entity.type
_entity.pdbx_description
1 polymer ?
#
loop_
_entity_poly.entity_id
_entity_poly.type
_entity_poly.pdbx_seq_one_letter_code
_entity_poly.pdbx_strand_id
1 'polypeptide(L)'
;MALRYRCPVAVLATAIALSTHVSSAHKSGKGSYDEPSWHAGPWDFPPPPPHFWHGGWPADELSGKSGKGSKGSSDEVAGWPAGPWGPPPGWTGGWGAPDEHSGKSGKGSSKSGKSGSSKSGKSKGSKGSSDEEGFWMWVDDSWTANDDGWSAPEHEEGSGKSGKSSGGGSEGEGESSHGSEHHDDDDEYVADDDDKDYFESGSGGAQHDGYNHVTDYCHASCDDDDVCTYTALVDLYASEFGFFHFEECADSGNMPTITMEIGKTYRFVQKDISNYVHPLGFAYEPDGALANADEVEEKYLAYQLDGKDIGLNVYEPNFAHPIEEWATDGEYYVEVSLPEDFASTKDLFYFCHIHRYLGGRIKLTRNGKIINSAPLPVHNELPPPPSSYDKQCGTYGLVHEEASPGQRGDSWPHHFEADYRLPHPECPHTFVCEDGKSTFSSCLDAINCHMFNGMTTYENYGDVALFLQQMIPHHQNAVNMAKSLLSTWSYSCNPKDLGSSSAECLMENIIRSIINGQNAQIQTMRDLLENHGWPQFDQCDLAMKSSSESGMDSEYDEIDNSRYNGGRKMEEKRDNVRRGLDEDGICRGSCSSDNGEEVCVFTMGVDIFASDLGGFYFEECGSDNIYPVIGVEVGKTYKFIQEDKSNYYHPLGFAYHPDGAHVGKEEVEEDYLTYKLDAKVVGLDGYEPLFFHSAAEWTDYGTFSVELTYDKDYSQDLFYFCHIHSQMSGRIKLLKDGKPIQSANLPKITYSHPEPSEYDKSCGTYGLSPFQLPHPECPEAFVCDSSSEFAGCLETMNCYMMVGMTTGGNEGDVALFNHQMIPHHVNAVNMAKALLKTGSLSCSNLADTTDDCTLEGILWEIVNNQNYQIQQMFEVLSLGMDEPVNDCVVAIHSESDW
;
A
#
# COMPACT_ATOMS: atom_id res chain seq x y z
N MET A 1 -8.34 -73.45 -2.82
CA MET A 1 -7.10 -74.12 -2.34
C MET A 1 -6.00 -73.07 -2.35
N ALA A 2 -5.19 -72.80 -1.33
CA ALA A 2 -5.26 -73.05 0.13
C ALA A 2 -4.49 -71.87 0.78
N LEU A 3 -5.08 -71.05 1.65
CA LEU A 3 -5.16 -71.22 3.11
C LEU A 3 -3.81 -71.41 3.83
N ARG A 4 -3.56 -70.49 4.78
CA ARG A 4 -2.83 -70.63 6.08
C ARG A 4 -1.33 -70.33 6.11
N TYR A 5 -0.74 -69.74 7.16
CA TYR A 5 -1.16 -68.96 8.37
C TYR A 5 0.08 -68.96 9.32
N ARG A 6 0.23 -67.94 10.18
CA ARG A 6 0.79 -67.92 11.57
C ARG A 6 2.06 -67.10 11.88
N CYS A 7 1.81 -66.09 12.71
CA CYS A 7 2.67 -65.58 13.78
C CYS A 7 2.85 -66.62 14.91
N PRO A 8 3.93 -66.54 15.72
CA PRO A 8 3.98 -67.11 17.07
C PRO A 8 4.24 -66.07 18.18
N VAL A 9 3.61 -66.30 19.34
CA VAL A 9 3.78 -65.55 20.61
C VAL A 9 4.41 -66.45 21.67
N ALA A 10 5.41 -65.95 22.42
CA ALA A 10 5.79 -66.34 23.81
C ALA A 10 6.97 -65.45 24.26
N VAL A 11 6.89 -64.55 25.26
CA VAL A 11 6.65 -64.73 26.71
C VAL A 11 7.81 -65.46 27.45
N LEU A 12 8.60 -64.73 28.24
CA LEU A 12 8.67 -64.90 29.72
C LEU A 12 9.43 -63.74 30.42
N ALA A 13 9.27 -63.64 31.75
CA ALA A 13 9.62 -62.47 32.59
C ALA A 13 10.76 -62.72 33.62
N THR A 14 10.82 -61.86 34.66
CA THR A 14 11.63 -61.88 35.92
C THR A 14 13.10 -61.39 35.81
N ALA A 15 13.69 -60.63 36.76
CA ALA A 15 13.29 -60.22 38.13
C ALA A 15 13.91 -58.83 38.50
N ILE A 16 13.20 -57.88 39.13
CA ILE A 16 13.05 -57.60 40.60
C ILE A 16 14.35 -57.33 41.40
N ALA A 17 14.54 -56.08 41.88
CA ALA A 17 14.77 -55.66 43.29
C ALA A 17 15.04 -54.13 43.36
N LEU A 18 14.26 -53.25 44.03
CA LEU A 18 13.85 -53.08 45.44
C LEU A 18 14.80 -52.23 46.32
N SER A 19 14.40 -50.97 46.61
CA SER A 19 14.42 -50.26 47.93
C SER A 19 14.25 -48.73 47.70
N THR A 20 13.10 -48.07 47.89
CA THR A 20 12.34 -47.68 49.12
C THR A 20 12.77 -46.38 49.84
N HIS A 21 11.79 -45.46 49.95
CA HIS A 21 11.54 -44.45 51.01
C HIS A 21 12.33 -43.13 51.13
N VAL A 22 11.81 -42.10 50.44
CA VAL A 22 11.23 -40.85 50.99
C VAL A 22 11.52 -40.48 52.46
N SER A 23 12.11 -39.29 52.72
CA SER A 23 11.52 -38.23 53.56
C SER A 23 12.27 -36.88 53.56
N SER A 24 11.47 -35.81 53.40
CA SER A 24 11.68 -34.36 53.58
C SER A 24 12.74 -33.86 54.59
N ALA A 25 13.46 -32.77 54.28
CA ALA A 25 13.30 -31.45 54.94
C ALA A 25 14.30 -30.33 54.49
N HIS A 26 13.82 -29.08 54.59
CA HIS A 26 14.36 -27.77 54.18
C HIS A 26 15.82 -27.33 54.52
N LYS A 27 16.35 -26.51 53.58
CA LYS A 27 17.15 -25.25 53.72
C LYS A 27 18.34 -25.21 54.71
N SER A 28 19.57 -25.08 54.19
CA SER A 28 20.20 -23.76 53.88
C SER A 28 21.71 -23.87 53.62
N GLY A 29 22.27 -23.02 52.73
CA GLY A 29 23.68 -22.57 52.83
C GLY A 29 24.70 -23.04 51.77
N LYS A 30 24.82 -22.26 50.68
CA LYS A 30 26.01 -21.96 49.86
C LYS A 30 27.09 -23.05 49.61
N GLY A 31 27.24 -23.41 48.34
CA GLY A 31 28.46 -23.99 47.75
C GLY A 31 28.40 -23.84 46.22
N SER A 32 29.42 -23.22 45.62
CA SER A 32 29.48 -22.88 44.18
C SER A 32 29.78 -24.09 43.28
N TYR A 33 29.13 -24.16 42.12
CA TYR A 33 29.71 -24.69 40.88
C TYR A 33 29.13 -23.91 39.70
N ASP A 34 29.98 -23.65 38.71
CA ASP A 34 29.69 -22.83 37.54
C ASP A 34 28.82 -23.59 36.52
N GLU A 35 27.75 -22.96 36.03
CA GLU A 35 26.96 -23.44 34.88
C GLU A 35 27.31 -22.60 33.63
N PRO A 36 27.54 -23.22 32.46
CA PRO A 36 27.78 -22.49 31.23
C PRO A 36 26.46 -21.94 30.68
N SER A 37 26.31 -20.62 30.66
CA SER A 37 25.26 -19.92 29.94
C SER A 37 25.49 -20.02 28.43
N TRP A 38 24.62 -20.76 27.74
CA TRP A 38 24.60 -20.79 26.28
C TRP A 38 23.71 -19.65 25.77
N HIS A 39 24.34 -18.61 25.21
CA HIS A 39 23.65 -17.62 24.40
C HIS A 39 23.52 -18.17 22.99
N ALA A 40 22.29 -18.27 22.47
CA ALA A 40 22.07 -18.27 21.03
C ALA A 40 22.44 -16.87 20.50
N GLY A 41 23.04 -16.80 19.31
CA GLY A 41 23.40 -15.53 18.66
C GLY A 41 22.23 -14.98 17.86
N PRO A 42 22.12 -13.65 17.70
CA PRO A 42 21.08 -13.04 16.87
C PRO A 42 21.32 -13.28 15.38
N TRP A 43 20.25 -13.16 14.60
CA TRP A 43 20.26 -13.17 13.14
C TRP A 43 20.60 -11.76 12.63
N ASP A 44 21.73 -11.61 11.93
CA ASP A 44 22.22 -10.29 11.48
C ASP A 44 21.46 -9.79 10.22
N PHE A 45 20.26 -9.24 10.41
CA PHE A 45 19.93 -7.98 9.72
C PHE A 45 20.76 -6.85 10.37
N PRO A 46 21.25 -5.84 9.63
CA PRO A 46 21.99 -4.75 10.24
C PRO A 46 21.04 -3.92 11.14
N PRO A 47 21.20 -3.93 12.48
CA PRO A 47 20.31 -3.16 13.35
C PRO A 47 20.57 -1.66 13.17
N PRO A 48 19.57 -0.79 13.44
CA PRO A 48 19.79 0.65 13.52
C PRO A 48 20.88 0.98 14.57
N PRO A 49 21.64 2.07 14.39
CA PRO A 49 22.86 2.31 15.15
C PRO A 49 22.60 2.49 16.65
N PRO A 50 23.39 1.84 17.54
CA PRO A 50 23.19 1.98 18.98
C PRO A 50 23.52 3.40 19.45
N HIS A 51 22.52 4.11 19.97
CA HIS A 51 22.65 5.45 20.55
C HIS A 51 23.47 5.44 21.86
N PHE A 52 24.80 5.50 21.74
CA PHE A 52 25.71 5.60 22.89
C PHE A 52 25.68 6.97 23.57
N TRP A 53 24.80 7.13 24.57
CA TRP A 53 24.97 8.15 25.62
C TRP A 53 25.88 7.64 26.76
N HIS A 54 27.19 7.89 26.65
CA HIS A 54 28.10 7.76 27.79
C HIS A 54 28.30 9.09 28.51
N GLY A 55 27.53 9.30 29.58
CA GLY A 55 27.57 10.50 30.44
C GLY A 55 27.47 10.19 31.93
N GLY A 56 28.17 9.17 32.42
CA GLY A 56 28.04 8.71 33.82
C GLY A 56 28.59 9.71 34.86
N TRP A 57 27.74 10.11 35.80
CA TRP A 57 28.12 10.61 37.14
C TRP A 57 27.30 9.86 38.22
N PRO A 58 27.84 9.68 39.43
CA PRO A 58 27.46 8.57 40.29
C PRO A 58 26.15 8.77 41.05
N ALA A 59 25.50 7.65 41.38
CA ALA A 59 24.36 7.59 42.28
C ALA A 59 24.74 8.00 43.71
N ASP A 60 23.93 8.87 44.31
CA ASP A 60 23.78 8.95 45.76
C ASP A 60 22.45 8.30 46.16
N GLU A 61 22.49 7.53 47.25
CA GLU A 61 21.32 6.84 47.80
C GLU A 61 20.23 7.84 48.24
N LEU A 62 18.94 7.52 48.04
CA LEU A 62 17.92 7.84 49.05
C LEU A 62 16.65 6.96 48.91
N SER A 63 16.41 6.15 49.94
CA SER A 63 15.21 5.33 50.12
C SER A 63 13.93 6.14 50.41
N GLY A 64 12.74 5.74 49.92
CA GLY A 64 11.53 6.52 50.26
C GLY A 64 10.12 6.05 49.85
N LYS A 65 9.70 4.83 50.24
CA LYS A 65 8.29 4.41 50.55
C LYS A 65 7.08 5.23 50.03
N SER A 66 6.25 4.56 49.21
CA SER A 66 4.79 4.41 49.30
C SER A 66 3.91 5.42 50.11
N GLY A 67 2.87 5.99 49.47
CA GLY A 67 1.80 6.73 50.16
C GLY A 67 0.59 7.13 49.30
N LYS A 68 -0.59 6.55 49.60
CA LYS A 68 -1.88 6.69 48.90
C LYS A 68 -2.43 8.12 48.70
N GLY A 69 -3.12 8.32 47.57
CA GLY A 69 -3.76 9.55 47.06
C GLY A 69 -4.92 10.19 47.84
N SER A 70 -5.52 11.24 47.26
CA SER A 70 -6.93 11.65 47.40
C SER A 70 -7.33 12.80 46.46
N LYS A 71 -8.62 12.77 46.06
CA LYS A 71 -9.46 13.70 45.29
C LYS A 71 -9.20 15.22 45.44
N GLY A 72 -9.15 15.94 44.30
CA GLY A 72 -10.23 16.83 43.82
C GLY A 72 -10.35 18.31 44.27
N SER A 73 -10.73 19.15 43.29
CA SER A 73 -11.35 20.50 43.36
C SER A 73 -10.48 21.75 43.10
N SER A 74 -10.70 22.32 41.90
CA SER A 74 -11.01 23.72 41.53
C SER A 74 -10.21 24.97 42.00
N ASP A 75 -10.20 25.94 41.08
CA ASP A 75 -10.08 27.41 41.25
C ASP A 75 -8.70 28.09 41.29
N GLU A 76 -8.28 28.50 40.08
CA GLU A 76 -7.57 29.71 39.61
C GLU A 76 -6.77 30.66 40.55
N VAL A 77 -5.61 31.12 40.02
CA VAL A 77 -5.12 32.52 39.84
C VAL A 77 -3.63 32.75 40.19
N ALA A 78 -2.84 32.95 39.13
CA ALA A 78 -1.63 33.79 38.96
C ALA A 78 -0.32 33.56 39.77
N GLY A 79 0.80 33.43 39.04
CA GLY A 79 2.16 33.57 39.59
C GLY A 79 3.32 33.22 38.63
N TRP A 80 3.57 34.05 37.61
CA TRP A 80 4.75 34.00 36.69
C TRP A 80 6.09 34.14 37.47
N PRO A 81 7.28 33.69 36.96
CA PRO A 81 7.69 33.78 35.55
C PRO A 81 8.51 32.62 34.93
N ALA A 82 8.43 32.53 33.59
CA ALA A 82 9.38 31.82 32.73
C ALA A 82 9.83 32.74 31.56
N GLY A 83 10.97 32.41 30.95
CA GLY A 83 11.54 33.05 29.75
C GLY A 83 13.08 33.03 29.77
N PRO A 84 13.78 33.36 28.67
CA PRO A 84 13.33 33.46 27.26
C PRO A 84 13.38 32.07 26.58
N TRP A 85 12.92 31.81 25.35
CA TRP A 85 13.04 32.58 24.10
C TRP A 85 11.74 32.53 23.27
N GLY A 86 11.52 33.53 22.41
CA GLY A 86 10.40 33.56 21.47
C GLY A 86 10.87 33.93 20.05
N PRO A 87 10.05 33.66 19.02
CA PRO A 87 10.42 33.86 17.62
C PRO A 87 10.43 35.35 17.21
N PRO A 88 11.23 35.74 16.19
CA PRO A 88 11.23 37.09 15.63
C PRO A 88 10.00 37.34 14.72
N PRO A 89 9.42 38.56 14.68
CA PRO A 89 8.14 38.79 14.00
C PRO A 89 8.23 39.46 12.62
N GLY A 90 7.44 38.93 11.68
CA GLY A 90 6.31 39.68 11.11
C GLY A 90 6.38 40.13 9.65
N TRP A 91 5.28 39.91 8.92
CA TRP A 91 4.64 40.94 8.10
C TRP A 91 3.12 40.68 7.98
N THR A 92 2.34 41.76 7.93
CA THR A 92 0.87 41.73 7.81
C THR A 92 0.44 42.30 6.47
N GLY A 93 -0.44 41.62 5.73
CA GLY A 93 -0.97 42.15 4.47
C GLY A 93 -2.22 41.40 4.00
N GLY A 94 -3.40 41.91 4.37
CA GLY A 94 -4.67 41.41 3.83
C GLY A 94 -4.90 41.90 2.40
N TRP A 95 -5.43 41.04 1.54
CA TRP A 95 -5.72 41.36 0.15
C TRP A 95 -7.18 41.81 -0.02
N GLY A 96 -7.34 43.10 -0.34
CA GLY A 96 -8.59 43.64 -0.90
C GLY A 96 -8.41 43.90 -2.39
N ALA A 97 -9.37 43.45 -3.20
CA ALA A 97 -9.38 43.68 -4.64
C ALA A 97 -9.48 45.19 -5.01
N PRO A 98 -9.01 45.59 -6.20
CA PRO A 98 -9.44 46.83 -6.82
C PRO A 98 -10.03 46.65 -8.24
N ASP A 99 -11.17 47.31 -8.45
CA ASP A 99 -11.89 47.43 -9.72
C ASP A 99 -11.13 48.14 -10.86
N GLU A 100 -11.68 48.00 -12.06
CA GLU A 100 -11.18 48.58 -13.30
C GLU A 100 -11.28 50.12 -13.45
N HIS A 101 -10.62 50.60 -14.52
CA HIS A 101 -10.95 51.79 -15.32
C HIS A 101 -10.65 53.19 -14.74
N SER A 102 -9.65 53.86 -15.32
CA SER A 102 -9.92 54.74 -16.49
C SER A 102 -8.72 55.64 -16.90
N GLY A 103 -8.70 56.08 -18.17
CA GLY A 103 -8.28 57.48 -18.45
C GLY A 103 -6.94 57.79 -19.15
N LYS A 104 -6.77 57.36 -20.40
CA LYS A 104 -6.21 58.14 -21.54
C LYS A 104 -5.14 59.23 -21.26
N SER A 105 -3.93 59.11 -21.85
CA SER A 105 -3.61 59.71 -23.17
C SER A 105 -2.12 60.04 -23.43
N GLY A 106 -1.66 59.80 -24.67
CA GLY A 106 -1.08 60.89 -25.47
C GLY A 106 0.39 60.86 -25.94
N LYS A 107 0.61 60.34 -27.17
CA LYS A 107 1.63 60.76 -28.19
C LYS A 107 3.13 60.55 -27.85
N GLY A 108 4.00 60.11 -28.77
CA GLY A 108 3.84 59.65 -30.17
C GLY A 108 5.04 60.02 -31.08
N SER A 109 5.17 59.33 -32.23
CA SER A 109 6.13 59.59 -33.35
C SER A 109 7.62 59.24 -33.09
N SER A 110 8.44 58.78 -34.06
CA SER A 110 8.22 58.46 -35.50
C SER A 110 9.43 57.72 -36.16
N LYS A 111 9.15 56.89 -37.19
CA LYS A 111 9.82 56.69 -38.54
C LYS A 111 11.30 57.11 -38.74
N SER A 112 12.18 56.54 -39.60
CA SER A 112 12.23 55.42 -40.58
C SER A 112 13.63 55.46 -41.28
N GLY A 113 14.17 54.50 -42.06
CA GLY A 113 13.74 53.19 -42.56
C GLY A 113 14.16 52.90 -44.04
N LYS A 114 14.35 51.61 -44.40
CA LYS A 114 14.56 50.96 -45.74
C LYS A 114 15.95 50.88 -46.45
N SER A 115 16.10 49.72 -47.11
CA SER A 115 17.00 49.29 -48.23
C SER A 115 18.30 48.56 -47.86
N GLY A 116 18.74 47.49 -48.55
CA GLY A 116 18.17 46.75 -49.70
C GLY A 116 18.82 45.35 -49.91
N SER A 117 18.26 44.52 -50.79
CA SER A 117 18.47 43.04 -50.84
C SER A 117 19.66 42.50 -51.64
N SER A 118 20.12 41.29 -51.29
CA SER A 118 20.62 40.26 -52.22
C SER A 118 20.29 38.84 -51.71
N LYS A 119 20.28 37.82 -52.58
CA LYS A 119 19.63 36.50 -52.37
C LYS A 119 20.59 35.33 -52.13
N SER A 120 20.04 34.31 -51.45
CA SER A 120 20.34 32.85 -51.42
C SER A 120 20.95 32.34 -50.10
N GLY A 121 20.47 31.25 -49.49
CA GLY A 121 19.23 30.48 -49.73
C GLY A 121 19.14 29.21 -48.88
N LYS A 122 17.95 28.88 -48.35
CA LYS A 122 17.63 27.75 -47.43
C LYS A 122 18.36 27.78 -46.07
N SER A 123 17.74 27.48 -44.92
CA SER A 123 16.32 27.18 -44.61
C SER A 123 16.01 27.63 -43.17
N LYS A 124 14.83 28.25 -42.98
CA LYS A 124 14.24 28.67 -41.70
C LYS A 124 13.55 27.48 -41.00
N GLY A 125 13.34 27.42 -39.68
CA GLY A 125 13.79 28.31 -38.59
C GLY A 125 12.92 29.55 -38.29
N SER A 126 11.88 29.41 -37.44
CA SER A 126 11.16 30.41 -36.57
C SER A 126 9.89 29.70 -36.07
N LYS A 127 9.56 29.50 -34.77
CA LYS A 127 9.46 30.38 -33.58
C LYS A 127 8.52 31.60 -33.76
N GLY A 128 7.43 31.63 -32.97
CA GLY A 128 7.06 32.81 -32.17
C GLY A 128 5.68 33.46 -32.39
N SER A 129 4.70 33.05 -31.59
CA SER A 129 3.58 33.82 -30.97
C SER A 129 2.97 32.84 -29.97
N SER A 130 3.06 33.02 -28.65
CA SER A 130 2.08 33.74 -27.81
C SER A 130 0.64 33.48 -28.29
N ASP A 131 -0.25 32.92 -27.48
CA ASP A 131 -0.57 33.40 -26.12
C ASP A 131 -0.72 32.27 -25.06
N GLU A 132 -1.10 32.64 -23.84
CA GLU A 132 -1.36 31.76 -22.69
C GLU A 132 -2.61 30.89 -22.94
N GLU A 133 -2.60 29.61 -22.56
CA GLU A 133 -3.58 28.89 -21.71
C GLU A 133 -2.95 27.54 -21.31
N GLY A 134 -3.31 27.00 -20.13
CA GLY A 134 -2.71 25.76 -19.59
C GLY A 134 -3.26 24.50 -20.26
N PHE A 135 -2.46 23.43 -20.28
CA PHE A 135 -2.83 22.15 -20.87
C PHE A 135 -2.47 21.01 -19.91
N TRP A 136 -3.47 20.54 -19.17
CA TRP A 136 -3.45 19.32 -18.37
C TRP A 136 -4.77 18.62 -18.64
N MET A 137 -4.70 17.34 -19.04
CA MET A 137 -5.86 16.53 -19.41
C MET A 137 -5.64 15.12 -18.90
N TRP A 138 -6.47 14.70 -17.95
CA TRP A 138 -6.87 13.31 -17.81
C TRP A 138 -8.39 13.27 -17.96
N VAL A 139 -8.87 12.33 -18.78
CA VAL A 139 -10.24 12.19 -19.31
C VAL A 139 -10.73 13.35 -20.23
N ASP A 140 -11.01 13.02 -21.49
CA ASP A 140 -11.76 13.89 -22.41
C ASP A 140 -12.66 13.04 -23.31
N ASP A 141 -13.97 13.19 -23.13
CA ASP A 141 -15.00 12.50 -23.91
C ASP A 141 -15.07 13.04 -25.33
N SER A 142 -14.44 12.37 -26.31
CA SER A 142 -14.80 12.61 -27.72
C SER A 142 -14.54 11.45 -28.68
N TRP A 143 -15.55 10.56 -28.81
CA TRP A 143 -15.77 9.82 -30.05
C TRP A 143 -16.19 10.78 -31.18
N THR A 144 -15.24 11.30 -31.96
CA THR A 144 -15.56 11.93 -33.26
C THR A 144 -15.31 10.97 -34.42
N ALA A 145 -16.39 10.42 -34.97
CA ALA A 145 -16.35 9.75 -36.26
C ALA A 145 -16.05 10.77 -37.39
N ASN A 146 -15.21 10.37 -38.34
CA ASN A 146 -15.36 10.80 -39.74
C ASN A 146 -14.75 9.77 -40.70
N ASP A 147 -15.46 9.58 -41.82
CA ASP A 147 -15.11 8.67 -42.91
C ASP A 147 -13.82 9.04 -43.65
N ASP A 148 -13.18 8.05 -44.28
CA ASP A 148 -12.78 8.17 -45.69
C ASP A 148 -12.52 6.81 -46.40
N GLY A 149 -13.60 6.04 -46.59
CA GLY A 149 -13.81 5.16 -47.75
C GLY A 149 -13.10 3.79 -47.84
N TRP A 150 -13.87 2.76 -48.21
CA TRP A 150 -14.02 2.36 -49.64
C TRP A 150 -15.12 1.30 -49.87
N SER A 151 -16.21 1.74 -50.50
CA SER A 151 -17.07 0.98 -51.44
C SER A 151 -17.68 -0.37 -51.03
N ALA A 152 -18.94 -0.34 -50.59
CA ALA A 152 -19.88 -1.47 -50.69
C ALA A 152 -20.35 -1.72 -52.15
N PRO A 153 -20.95 -2.88 -52.40
CA PRO A 153 -22.12 -2.96 -53.30
C PRO A 153 -23.33 -3.61 -52.62
N GLU A 154 -24.43 -2.86 -52.53
CA GLU A 154 -25.81 -3.38 -52.40
C GLU A 154 -26.21 -4.13 -53.69
N HIS A 155 -27.31 -4.90 -53.82
CA HIS A 155 -28.48 -5.25 -53.01
C HIS A 155 -29.06 -6.53 -53.67
N GLU A 156 -29.79 -7.43 -52.99
CA GLU A 156 -31.02 -8.07 -53.52
C GLU A 156 -31.82 -8.74 -52.38
N GLU A 157 -33.16 -8.71 -52.51
CA GLU A 157 -34.11 -9.32 -51.57
C GLU A 157 -34.22 -10.84 -51.80
N GLY A 158 -34.39 -11.64 -50.72
CA GLY A 158 -34.39 -13.10 -50.84
C GLY A 158 -35.11 -13.86 -49.73
N SER A 159 -36.45 -13.82 -49.70
CA SER A 159 -37.24 -14.69 -48.81
C SER A 159 -37.08 -16.18 -49.19
N GLY A 160 -36.63 -17.05 -48.28
CA GLY A 160 -36.25 -18.44 -48.63
C GLY A 160 -36.29 -19.48 -47.50
N LYS A 161 -37.46 -20.10 -47.33
CA LYS A 161 -37.79 -21.25 -46.45
C LYS A 161 -36.71 -22.34 -46.24
N SER A 162 -36.60 -22.76 -44.98
CA SER A 162 -36.47 -24.15 -44.45
C SER A 162 -36.08 -25.32 -45.39
N GLY A 163 -35.03 -26.07 -45.03
CA GLY A 163 -34.72 -27.39 -45.61
C GLY A 163 -33.90 -28.29 -44.67
N LYS A 164 -34.38 -29.51 -44.40
CA LYS A 164 -33.71 -30.53 -43.56
C LYS A 164 -32.78 -31.44 -44.38
N SER A 165 -31.65 -31.84 -43.81
CA SER A 165 -31.04 -33.19 -43.97
C SER A 165 -29.94 -33.36 -42.89
N SER A 166 -30.02 -34.22 -41.87
CA SER A 166 -30.21 -35.69 -41.79
C SER A 166 -28.94 -36.53 -42.02
N GLY A 167 -28.41 -37.10 -40.93
CA GLY A 167 -28.04 -38.53 -40.88
C GLY A 167 -26.56 -38.93 -40.76
N GLY A 168 -26.23 -39.60 -39.66
CA GLY A 168 -25.00 -40.39 -39.46
C GLY A 168 -24.67 -40.54 -37.97
N GLY A 169 -24.65 -41.76 -37.42
CA GLY A 169 -24.40 -41.97 -35.99
C GLY A 169 -24.06 -43.41 -35.60
N SER A 170 -23.86 -43.63 -34.29
CA SER A 170 -23.71 -44.92 -33.58
C SER A 170 -23.67 -44.60 -32.07
N GLU A 171 -24.70 -44.87 -31.28
CA GLU A 171 -25.04 -46.16 -30.61
C GLU A 171 -24.17 -46.50 -29.37
N GLY A 172 -24.85 -46.64 -28.22
CA GLY A 172 -24.32 -47.04 -26.91
C GLY A 172 -25.43 -46.93 -25.86
N GLU A 173 -25.93 -48.07 -25.36
CA GLU A 173 -27.20 -48.19 -24.60
C GLU A 173 -27.02 -48.10 -23.06
N GLY A 174 -28.10 -47.73 -22.34
CA GLY A 174 -28.21 -47.83 -20.88
C GLY A 174 -29.60 -47.37 -20.37
N GLU A 175 -30.32 -48.23 -19.65
CA GLU A 175 -31.77 -48.11 -19.42
C GLU A 175 -32.20 -47.46 -18.08
N SER A 176 -33.51 -47.13 -18.01
CA SER A 176 -34.43 -47.15 -16.85
C SER A 176 -34.82 -45.82 -16.18
N SER A 177 -36.02 -45.66 -15.59
CA SER A 177 -37.39 -45.99 -16.07
C SER A 177 -38.47 -45.44 -15.11
N HIS A 178 -39.51 -44.79 -15.65
CA HIS A 178 -40.83 -44.51 -15.02
C HIS A 178 -40.82 -43.55 -13.80
N GLY A 179 -41.90 -42.80 -13.52
CA GLY A 179 -43.18 -42.69 -14.26
C GLY A 179 -44.01 -41.50 -13.80
N SER A 180 -44.90 -41.04 -14.69
CA SER A 180 -45.86 -39.96 -14.49
C SER A 180 -47.16 -40.45 -13.85
N GLU A 181 -47.88 -39.59 -13.13
CA GLU A 181 -49.35 -39.56 -13.21
C GLU A 181 -49.93 -38.18 -12.86
N HIS A 182 -50.87 -37.72 -13.69
CA HIS A 182 -51.69 -36.52 -13.47
C HIS A 182 -52.81 -36.81 -12.47
N HIS A 183 -53.29 -35.77 -11.79
CA HIS A 183 -54.71 -35.66 -11.46
C HIS A 183 -55.14 -34.18 -11.47
N ASP A 184 -55.93 -33.83 -12.47
CA ASP A 184 -56.75 -32.62 -12.47
C ASP A 184 -58.07 -32.94 -11.74
N ASP A 185 -58.62 -31.97 -11.03
CA ASP A 185 -60.06 -31.89 -10.71
C ASP A 185 -60.41 -30.39 -10.53
N ASP A 186 -61.21 -29.86 -11.45
CA ASP A 186 -61.85 -28.55 -11.34
C ASP A 186 -63.04 -28.62 -10.35
N ASP A 187 -63.28 -27.55 -9.58
CA ASP A 187 -64.65 -27.20 -9.21
C ASP A 187 -64.82 -25.69 -8.98
N GLU A 188 -65.85 -25.13 -9.60
CA GLU A 188 -66.21 -23.71 -9.66
C GLU A 188 -67.25 -23.40 -8.55
N TYR A 189 -67.21 -22.22 -7.90
CA TYR A 189 -68.34 -21.28 -7.73
C TYR A 189 -68.26 -20.29 -6.53
N VAL A 190 -68.95 -19.15 -6.76
CA VAL A 190 -69.43 -18.08 -5.85
C VAL A 190 -68.40 -17.05 -5.36
N ALA A 191 -68.60 -15.81 -5.85
CA ALA A 191 -68.18 -14.59 -5.19
C ALA A 191 -69.33 -14.05 -4.33
N ASP A 192 -69.03 -13.60 -3.11
CA ASP A 192 -69.91 -12.79 -2.27
C ASP A 192 -69.09 -11.61 -1.72
N ASP A 193 -69.55 -10.38 -1.99
CA ASP A 193 -69.03 -9.15 -1.38
C ASP A 193 -69.60 -8.97 0.04
N ASP A 194 -68.76 -8.69 1.04
CA ASP A 194 -69.22 -8.04 2.28
C ASP A 194 -68.08 -7.32 3.02
N ASP A 195 -68.00 -5.99 2.87
CA ASP A 195 -67.14 -5.09 3.67
C ASP A 195 -67.33 -5.32 5.17
N LYS A 196 -66.24 -5.55 5.93
CA LYS A 196 -66.01 -5.05 7.33
C LYS A 196 -64.52 -4.91 7.64
N ASP A 197 -64.12 -3.72 8.07
CA ASP A 197 -62.79 -3.42 8.58
C ASP A 197 -62.37 -4.36 9.72
N TYR A 198 -61.19 -4.96 9.60
CA TYR A 198 -60.38 -5.39 10.75
C TYR A 198 -58.94 -4.93 10.53
N PHE A 199 -58.42 -4.16 11.48
CA PHE A 199 -57.00 -3.83 11.56
C PHE A 199 -56.22 -5.11 11.85
N GLU A 200 -55.40 -5.56 10.91
CA GLU A 200 -54.34 -6.53 11.16
C GLU A 200 -53.03 -5.98 10.61
N SER A 201 -52.05 -5.83 11.50
CA SER A 201 -50.72 -5.30 11.19
C SER A 201 -49.90 -6.34 10.43
N GLY A 202 -50.16 -6.46 9.13
CA GLY A 202 -49.36 -7.27 8.22
C GLY A 202 -47.97 -6.68 8.05
N SER A 203 -46.96 -7.40 8.53
CA SER A 203 -45.55 -7.18 8.17
C SER A 203 -45.38 -7.48 6.68
N GLY A 204 -45.61 -6.49 5.82
CA GLY A 204 -45.17 -6.54 4.44
C GLY A 204 -43.65 -6.52 4.44
N GLY A 205 -43.02 -7.60 3.95
CA GLY A 205 -41.57 -7.65 3.82
C GLY A 205 -41.10 -6.51 2.93
N ALA A 206 -40.25 -5.63 3.47
CA ALA A 206 -39.58 -4.62 2.68
C ALA A 206 -38.70 -5.37 1.65
N GLN A 207 -38.93 -5.10 0.36
CA GLN A 207 -37.95 -5.48 -0.66
C GLN A 207 -36.74 -4.58 -0.45
N HIS A 208 -35.71 -5.12 0.21
CA HIS A 208 -34.41 -4.45 0.28
C HIS A 208 -33.85 -4.31 -1.12
N ASP A 209 -33.44 -3.09 -1.45
CA ASP A 209 -32.88 -2.68 -2.74
C ASP A 209 -31.35 -2.65 -2.75
N GLY A 210 -30.73 -3.27 -1.74
CA GLY A 210 -29.28 -3.30 -1.56
C GLY A 210 -28.67 -1.99 -1.06
N TYR A 211 -29.44 -1.00 -0.59
CA TYR A 211 -28.89 0.30 -0.17
C TYR A 211 -29.47 0.88 1.14
N ASN A 212 -30.14 0.04 1.94
CA ASN A 212 -30.48 0.33 3.33
C ASN A 212 -30.96 -0.96 4.03
N HIS A 213 -30.67 -1.15 5.32
CA HIS A 213 -31.33 -2.16 6.16
C HIS A 213 -32.50 -1.60 6.98
N VAL A 214 -32.69 -0.28 6.97
CA VAL A 214 -33.75 0.44 7.68
C VAL A 214 -34.75 1.02 6.67
N THR A 215 -36.04 1.08 7.01
CA THR A 215 -37.11 1.54 6.10
C THR A 215 -37.30 3.06 6.06
N ASP A 216 -36.59 3.79 6.91
CA ASP A 216 -36.64 5.25 7.01
C ASP A 216 -35.45 5.88 6.27
N TYR A 217 -35.73 6.93 5.50
CA TYR A 217 -34.72 7.69 4.77
C TYR A 217 -33.98 8.64 5.69
N CYS A 218 -32.66 8.79 5.51
CA CYS A 218 -31.92 9.78 6.25
C CYS A 218 -32.12 11.21 5.67
N HIS A 219 -32.04 12.20 6.56
CA HIS A 219 -32.20 13.63 6.26
C HIS A 219 -31.06 14.43 6.90
N ALA A 220 -30.39 15.26 6.11
CA ALA A 220 -29.38 16.23 6.58
C ALA A 220 -29.95 17.27 7.56
N SER A 221 -29.08 17.84 8.37
CA SER A 221 -29.37 19.05 9.16
C SER A 221 -29.14 20.30 8.31
N CYS A 222 -30.13 21.19 8.22
CA CYS A 222 -30.02 22.44 7.44
C CYS A 222 -29.85 23.67 8.34
N ASP A 223 -29.01 24.61 7.90
CA ASP A 223 -28.76 25.87 8.59
C ASP A 223 -29.73 27.01 8.21
N ASP A 224 -29.50 28.21 8.76
CA ASP A 224 -30.34 29.40 8.53
C ASP A 224 -30.23 29.95 7.08
N ASP A 225 -29.18 29.58 6.33
CA ASP A 225 -28.96 29.93 4.92
C ASP A 225 -29.51 28.86 3.95
N ASP A 226 -30.22 27.86 4.48
CA ASP A 226 -30.83 26.71 3.80
C ASP A 226 -29.83 25.72 3.16
N VAL A 227 -28.58 25.72 3.64
CA VAL A 227 -27.58 24.69 3.30
C VAL A 227 -27.74 23.49 4.21
N CYS A 228 -27.92 22.31 3.63
CA CYS A 228 -28.14 21.07 4.35
C CYS A 228 -26.85 20.22 4.39
N THR A 229 -26.34 19.92 5.59
CA THR A 229 -25.04 19.23 5.76
C THR A 229 -25.20 17.74 6.04
N TYR A 230 -24.36 16.94 5.37
CA TYR A 230 -24.00 15.57 5.73
C TYR A 230 -22.50 15.52 6.06
N THR A 231 -22.13 14.89 7.16
CA THR A 231 -20.74 14.76 7.62
C THR A 231 -20.30 13.31 7.42
N ALA A 232 -19.46 13.07 6.41
CA ALA A 232 -19.05 11.73 5.98
C ALA A 232 -17.96 11.12 6.89
N LEU A 233 -18.05 9.80 7.06
CA LEU A 233 -17.01 8.96 7.65
C LEU A 233 -17.10 7.56 7.03
N VAL A 234 -16.04 6.75 7.15
CA VAL A 234 -15.98 5.39 6.60
C VAL A 234 -15.89 4.38 7.73
N ASP A 235 -16.87 3.47 7.80
CA ASP A 235 -16.75 2.27 8.63
C ASP A 235 -15.87 1.25 7.91
N LEU A 236 -14.57 1.28 8.22
CA LEU A 236 -13.55 0.39 7.67
C LEU A 236 -13.83 -1.11 7.93
N TYR A 237 -14.68 -1.44 8.90
CA TYR A 237 -14.99 -2.83 9.29
C TYR A 237 -16.26 -3.36 8.64
N ALA A 238 -17.01 -2.52 7.93
CA ALA A 238 -18.29 -2.89 7.33
C ALA A 238 -18.18 -3.89 6.16
N SER A 239 -17.06 -3.83 5.44
CA SER A 239 -16.77 -4.62 4.25
C SER A 239 -15.25 -4.74 4.05
N GLU A 240 -14.83 -5.41 2.97
CA GLU A 240 -13.44 -5.44 2.50
C GLU A 240 -12.84 -4.02 2.36
N PHE A 241 -13.58 -3.10 1.75
CA PHE A 241 -13.15 -1.71 1.52
C PHE A 241 -13.72 -0.69 2.52
N GLY A 242 -14.58 -1.16 3.44
CA GLY A 242 -15.40 -0.31 4.28
C GLY A 242 -16.64 0.23 3.55
N PHE A 243 -17.45 1.04 4.24
CA PHE A 243 -18.62 1.71 3.68
C PHE A 243 -18.77 3.12 4.23
N PHE A 244 -19.30 4.04 3.43
CA PHE A 244 -19.67 5.38 3.90
C PHE A 244 -20.80 5.31 4.93
N HIS A 245 -20.70 6.21 5.90
CA HIS A 245 -21.70 6.55 6.90
C HIS A 245 -21.74 8.09 7.03
N PHE A 246 -22.83 8.63 7.56
CA PHE A 246 -22.93 10.07 7.84
C PHE A 246 -23.36 10.29 9.29
N GLU A 247 -22.75 11.25 10.00
CA GLU A 247 -23.05 11.54 11.41
C GLU A 247 -24.56 11.80 11.66
N GLU A 248 -25.22 12.44 10.69
CA GLU A 248 -26.65 12.76 10.72
C GLU A 248 -27.55 11.52 10.52
N CYS A 249 -26.96 10.37 10.13
CA CYS A 249 -27.61 9.11 9.78
C CYS A 249 -27.28 7.95 10.73
N ALA A 250 -26.88 8.22 11.98
CA ALA A 250 -26.41 7.24 12.96
C ALA A 250 -27.30 5.97 13.09
N ASP A 251 -28.63 6.12 13.04
CA ASP A 251 -29.59 5.02 13.16
C ASP A 251 -29.83 4.24 11.84
N SER A 252 -29.35 4.74 10.70
CA SER A 252 -29.55 4.14 9.36
C SER A 252 -28.52 3.06 9.00
N GLY A 253 -27.43 2.95 9.77
CA GLY A 253 -26.33 2.01 9.48
C GLY A 253 -25.43 2.46 8.32
N ASN A 254 -24.76 1.51 7.69
CA ASN A 254 -23.77 1.75 6.63
C ASN A 254 -24.44 1.83 5.25
N MET A 255 -23.83 2.60 4.33
CA MET A 255 -24.38 2.95 3.01
C MET A 255 -25.82 3.51 3.07
N PRO A 256 -26.15 4.46 3.99
CA PRO A 256 -27.53 4.89 4.19
C PRO A 256 -28.15 5.49 2.92
N THR A 257 -29.39 5.14 2.61
CA THR A 257 -30.16 5.88 1.60
C THR A 257 -30.55 7.25 2.15
N ILE A 258 -29.91 8.29 1.64
CA ILE A 258 -30.12 9.69 2.02
C ILE A 258 -31.18 10.36 1.12
N THR A 259 -31.62 11.56 1.50
CA THR A 259 -32.54 12.38 0.69
C THR A 259 -32.00 13.77 0.40
N MET A 260 -32.37 14.29 -0.77
CA MET A 260 -32.09 15.67 -1.19
C MET A 260 -33.32 16.32 -1.80
N GLU A 261 -33.63 17.56 -1.40
CA GLU A 261 -34.74 18.37 -1.93
C GLU A 261 -34.23 19.27 -3.07
N ILE A 262 -34.85 19.17 -4.24
CA ILE A 262 -34.49 19.96 -5.42
C ILE A 262 -34.74 21.45 -5.15
N GLY A 263 -33.78 22.30 -5.50
CA GLY A 263 -33.78 23.73 -5.22
C GLY A 263 -32.97 24.13 -3.98
N LYS A 264 -32.38 23.16 -3.26
CA LYS A 264 -31.46 23.39 -2.15
C LYS A 264 -30.02 23.03 -2.48
N THR A 265 -29.10 23.53 -1.66
CA THR A 265 -27.69 23.14 -1.64
C THR A 265 -27.43 22.16 -0.50
N TYR A 266 -26.72 21.08 -0.79
CA TYR A 266 -26.27 20.09 0.18
C TYR A 266 -24.75 20.11 0.28
N ARG A 267 -24.19 20.10 1.49
CA ARG A 267 -22.74 20.05 1.73
C ARG A 267 -22.38 18.68 2.30
N PHE A 268 -21.42 18.01 1.69
CA PHE A 268 -20.89 16.71 2.11
C PHE A 268 -19.46 16.91 2.64
N VAL A 269 -19.29 16.89 3.97
CA VAL A 269 -18.02 17.23 4.64
C VAL A 269 -17.17 15.98 4.87
N GLN A 270 -15.91 15.99 4.43
CA GLN A 270 -14.96 14.88 4.54
C GLN A 270 -13.76 15.27 5.43
N LYS A 271 -14.04 15.51 6.71
CA LYS A 271 -13.05 15.94 7.71
C LYS A 271 -12.57 14.82 8.65
N ASP A 272 -13.31 13.72 8.75
CA ASP A 272 -12.93 12.63 9.64
C ASP A 272 -11.80 11.81 9.02
N ILE A 273 -10.85 11.36 9.83
CA ILE A 273 -9.63 10.66 9.38
C ILE A 273 -9.92 9.35 8.63
N SER A 274 -11.11 8.76 8.80
CA SER A 274 -11.58 7.62 8.01
C SER A 274 -11.88 7.96 6.55
N ASN A 275 -11.99 9.24 6.17
CA ASN A 275 -12.19 9.66 4.77
C ASN A 275 -10.88 9.74 3.97
N TYR A 276 -9.71 9.61 4.60
CA TYR A 276 -8.44 9.58 3.88
C TYR A 276 -8.45 8.47 2.80
N VAL A 277 -7.99 8.75 1.58
CA VAL A 277 -8.19 7.96 0.32
C VAL A 277 -9.63 7.65 -0.10
N HIS A 278 -10.64 8.32 0.46
CA HIS A 278 -12.05 8.09 0.12
C HIS A 278 -12.78 9.33 -0.42
N PRO A 279 -12.32 9.99 -1.51
CA PRO A 279 -12.95 11.18 -2.08
C PRO A 279 -14.37 10.88 -2.61
N LEU A 280 -15.34 11.71 -2.22
CA LEU A 280 -16.76 11.59 -2.60
C LEU A 280 -17.05 12.09 -4.02
N GLY A 281 -17.69 11.23 -4.81
CA GLY A 281 -18.26 11.52 -6.12
C GLY A 281 -19.78 11.40 -6.16
N PHE A 282 -20.39 11.90 -7.22
CA PHE A 282 -21.85 11.88 -7.42
C PHE A 282 -22.23 11.42 -8.82
N ALA A 283 -23.03 10.36 -8.94
CA ALA A 283 -23.36 9.75 -10.24
C ALA A 283 -24.85 9.40 -10.41
N TYR A 284 -25.22 9.04 -11.64
CA TYR A 284 -26.57 8.61 -11.99
C TYR A 284 -26.83 7.10 -11.78
N GLU A 285 -25.79 6.30 -11.57
CA GLU A 285 -25.85 4.84 -11.31
C GLU A 285 -24.81 4.47 -10.22
N PRO A 286 -24.91 3.29 -9.57
CA PRO A 286 -23.94 2.84 -8.56
C PRO A 286 -22.49 2.88 -9.04
N ASP A 287 -21.56 3.12 -8.11
CA ASP A 287 -20.09 3.18 -8.31
C ASP A 287 -19.58 4.23 -9.33
N GLY A 288 -20.46 4.96 -10.01
CA GLY A 288 -20.10 6.11 -10.86
C GLY A 288 -19.06 5.79 -11.92
N ALA A 289 -17.99 6.58 -11.97
CA ALA A 289 -16.89 6.42 -12.92
C ALA A 289 -16.27 5.01 -12.88
N LEU A 290 -16.17 4.39 -11.69
CA LEU A 290 -15.63 3.03 -11.50
C LEU A 290 -16.53 1.93 -12.08
N ALA A 291 -17.74 2.25 -12.50
CA ALA A 291 -18.63 1.36 -13.27
C ALA A 291 -18.87 1.84 -14.71
N ASN A 292 -18.07 2.78 -15.22
CA ASN A 292 -18.29 3.47 -16.50
C ASN A 292 -19.68 4.15 -16.60
N ALA A 293 -20.20 4.67 -15.49
CA ALA A 293 -21.48 5.35 -15.44
C ALA A 293 -21.34 6.88 -15.44
N ASP A 294 -22.28 7.57 -16.10
CA ASP A 294 -22.33 9.04 -16.15
C ASP A 294 -22.36 9.66 -14.74
N GLU A 295 -21.42 10.56 -14.48
CA GLU A 295 -21.42 11.41 -13.29
C GLU A 295 -22.42 12.58 -13.37
N VAL A 296 -22.72 13.17 -12.22
CA VAL A 296 -23.53 14.40 -12.12
C VAL A 296 -22.71 15.57 -12.66
N GLU A 297 -23.30 16.36 -13.56
CA GLU A 297 -22.52 17.37 -14.29
C GLU A 297 -21.91 18.43 -13.36
N GLU A 298 -20.61 18.75 -13.54
CA GLU A 298 -19.82 19.66 -12.69
C GLU A 298 -20.51 21.00 -12.36
N LYS A 299 -21.32 21.57 -13.25
CA LYS A 299 -22.13 22.78 -12.99
C LYS A 299 -23.07 22.67 -11.77
N TYR A 300 -23.28 21.48 -11.22
CA TYR A 300 -24.08 21.20 -10.02
C TYR A 300 -23.23 20.84 -8.80
N LEU A 301 -21.92 20.72 -8.96
CA LEU A 301 -20.95 20.28 -7.94
C LEU A 301 -19.91 21.38 -7.73
N ALA A 302 -19.54 21.66 -6.48
CA ALA A 302 -18.39 22.50 -6.16
C ALA A 302 -17.52 21.75 -5.16
N TYR A 303 -16.34 21.33 -5.61
CA TYR A 303 -15.37 20.56 -4.83
C TYR A 303 -14.46 21.52 -4.09
N GLN A 304 -14.58 21.61 -2.77
CA GLN A 304 -14.02 22.69 -1.98
C GLN A 304 -12.98 22.22 -0.96
N LEU A 305 -12.00 23.10 -0.75
CA LEU A 305 -11.06 23.09 0.37
C LEU A 305 -11.12 24.46 1.05
N ASP A 306 -11.43 24.51 2.34
CA ASP A 306 -11.50 25.75 3.15
C ASP A 306 -12.39 26.86 2.54
N GLY A 307 -13.49 26.49 1.87
CA GLY A 307 -14.42 27.43 1.23
C GLY A 307 -13.98 27.97 -0.14
N LYS A 308 -12.92 27.40 -0.71
CA LYS A 308 -12.49 27.67 -2.08
C LYS A 308 -12.78 26.46 -2.95
N ASP A 309 -13.53 26.66 -4.04
CA ASP A 309 -13.69 25.68 -5.11
C ASP A 309 -12.34 25.43 -5.80
N ILE A 310 -11.91 24.17 -5.80
CA ILE A 310 -10.67 23.68 -6.39
C ILE A 310 -10.92 22.77 -7.60
N GLY A 311 -12.16 22.33 -7.83
CA GLY A 311 -12.53 21.37 -8.88
C GLY A 311 -12.08 19.93 -8.59
N LEU A 312 -12.68 18.96 -9.30
CA LEU A 312 -12.44 17.52 -9.09
C LEU A 312 -10.96 17.15 -9.30
N ASN A 313 -10.35 17.66 -10.38
CA ASN A 313 -8.96 17.42 -10.77
C ASN A 313 -7.89 17.93 -9.78
N VAL A 314 -8.30 18.56 -8.67
CA VAL A 314 -7.44 18.89 -7.53
C VAL A 314 -7.98 18.27 -6.25
N TYR A 315 -9.31 18.15 -6.12
CA TYR A 315 -9.96 17.51 -4.98
C TYR A 315 -9.58 16.04 -4.84
N GLU A 316 -9.74 15.23 -5.91
CA GLU A 316 -9.52 13.79 -5.85
C GLU A 316 -8.03 13.43 -5.61
N PRO A 317 -7.03 14.00 -6.34
CA PRO A 317 -5.63 13.67 -6.11
C PRO A 317 -5.14 13.99 -4.68
N ASN A 318 -5.65 15.07 -4.07
CA ASN A 318 -5.30 15.41 -2.69
C ASN A 318 -5.60 14.27 -1.68
N PHE A 319 -6.57 13.39 -1.96
CA PHE A 319 -6.86 12.25 -1.08
C PHE A 319 -5.81 11.12 -1.17
N ALA A 320 -4.91 11.16 -2.15
CA ALA A 320 -3.76 10.27 -2.30
C ALA A 320 -2.44 10.85 -1.74
N HIS A 321 -2.43 12.11 -1.29
CA HIS A 321 -1.28 12.72 -0.61
C HIS A 321 -0.96 11.98 0.72
N PRO A 322 0.20 12.21 1.37
CA PRO A 322 0.47 11.71 2.71
C PRO A 322 -0.65 12.07 3.70
N ILE A 323 -0.98 11.17 4.62
CA ILE A 323 -2.10 11.35 5.56
C ILE A 323 -1.90 12.57 6.48
N GLU A 324 -0.64 12.92 6.77
CA GLU A 324 -0.25 14.12 7.53
C GLU A 324 -0.56 15.41 6.78
N GLU A 325 -0.33 15.42 5.46
CA GLU A 325 -0.63 16.55 4.57
C GLU A 325 -2.14 16.70 4.42
N TRP A 326 -2.82 15.63 3.97
CA TRP A 326 -4.27 15.60 3.81
C TRP A 326 -5.02 15.99 5.09
N ALA A 327 -4.57 15.51 6.26
CA ALA A 327 -5.20 15.84 7.54
C ALA A 327 -4.83 17.23 8.09
N THR A 328 -3.94 17.98 7.43
CA THR A 328 -3.57 19.35 7.82
C THR A 328 -3.92 20.43 6.80
N ASP A 329 -4.23 20.05 5.55
CA ASP A 329 -4.58 20.94 4.44
C ASP A 329 -5.84 21.80 4.67
N GLY A 330 -6.84 21.27 5.36
CA GLY A 330 -8.07 22.03 5.70
C GLY A 330 -9.31 21.17 5.84
N GLU A 331 -10.47 21.77 5.60
CA GLU A 331 -11.76 21.05 5.52
C GLU A 331 -12.13 20.80 4.05
N TYR A 332 -12.03 19.53 3.61
CA TYR A 332 -12.55 19.07 2.33
C TYR A 332 -14.07 18.89 2.38
N TYR A 333 -14.78 19.39 1.37
CA TYR A 333 -16.20 19.08 1.20
C TYR A 333 -16.68 19.28 -0.24
N VAL A 334 -17.79 18.62 -0.59
CA VAL A 334 -18.47 18.82 -1.88
C VAL A 334 -19.82 19.49 -1.65
N GLU A 335 -20.10 20.59 -2.37
CA GLU A 335 -21.43 21.20 -2.40
C GLU A 335 -22.19 20.79 -3.64
N VAL A 336 -23.35 20.14 -3.46
CA VAL A 336 -24.26 19.69 -4.52
C VAL A 336 -25.48 20.60 -4.56
N SER A 337 -25.66 21.30 -5.68
CA SER A 337 -26.71 22.31 -5.88
C SER A 337 -27.57 22.01 -7.11
N LEU A 338 -28.72 21.35 -6.88
CA LEU A 338 -29.65 20.97 -7.94
C LEU A 338 -30.72 22.07 -8.12
N PRO A 339 -30.81 22.77 -9.28
CA PRO A 339 -31.74 23.89 -9.46
C PRO A 339 -33.21 23.44 -9.49
N GLU A 340 -34.16 24.35 -9.24
CA GLU A 340 -35.60 24.03 -9.20
C GLU A 340 -36.12 23.27 -10.45
N ASP A 341 -35.57 23.61 -11.62
CA ASP A 341 -35.92 23.04 -12.92
C ASP A 341 -35.14 21.76 -13.27
N PHE A 342 -34.31 21.23 -12.36
CA PHE A 342 -33.59 19.97 -12.53
C PHE A 342 -34.58 18.86 -12.91
N ALA A 343 -34.38 18.32 -14.12
CA ALA A 343 -35.37 17.54 -14.84
C ALA A 343 -35.23 16.02 -14.64
N SER A 344 -34.25 15.57 -13.84
CA SER A 344 -34.05 14.15 -13.58
C SER A 344 -35.26 13.53 -12.86
N THR A 345 -35.59 12.32 -13.31
CA THR A 345 -36.51 11.40 -12.62
C THR A 345 -35.79 10.13 -12.15
N LYS A 346 -34.46 10.05 -12.36
CA LYS A 346 -33.60 9.05 -11.72
C LYS A 346 -33.31 9.49 -10.27
N ASP A 347 -32.91 8.53 -9.46
CA ASP A 347 -32.18 8.83 -8.22
C ASP A 347 -30.74 9.21 -8.57
N LEU A 348 -30.00 9.77 -7.60
CA LEU A 348 -28.55 9.92 -7.70
C LEU A 348 -27.88 8.92 -6.77
N PHE A 349 -26.55 8.81 -6.87
CA PHE A 349 -25.71 8.01 -5.98
C PHE A 349 -24.55 8.87 -5.50
N TYR A 350 -24.16 8.71 -4.24
CA TYR A 350 -22.82 9.08 -3.79
C TYR A 350 -21.92 7.85 -3.91
N PHE A 351 -20.65 8.02 -4.25
CA PHE A 351 -19.68 6.94 -4.35
C PHE A 351 -18.27 7.45 -4.00
N CYS A 352 -17.29 6.56 -3.89
CA CYS A 352 -15.90 6.93 -3.71
C CYS A 352 -15.17 6.84 -5.06
N HIS A 353 -14.48 7.90 -5.50
CA HIS A 353 -13.74 7.88 -6.77
C HIS A 353 -12.61 6.84 -6.80
N ILE A 354 -12.06 6.46 -5.64
CA ILE A 354 -10.94 5.50 -5.53
C ILE A 354 -11.42 4.07 -5.23
N HIS A 355 -12.63 3.90 -4.66
CA HIS A 355 -13.06 2.61 -4.09
C HIS A 355 -14.51 2.25 -4.48
N ARG A 356 -14.64 1.24 -5.34
CA ARG A 356 -15.88 0.60 -5.75
C ARG A 356 -16.59 -0.05 -4.56
N TYR A 357 -17.93 -0.16 -4.64
CA TYR A 357 -18.85 -0.59 -3.58
C TYR A 357 -18.92 0.33 -2.36
N LEU A 358 -18.12 1.40 -2.32
CA LEU A 358 -18.09 2.37 -1.24
C LEU A 358 -18.95 3.58 -1.63
N GLY A 359 -20.27 3.37 -1.62
CA GLY A 359 -21.25 4.37 -2.05
C GLY A 359 -22.63 4.19 -1.44
N GLY A 360 -23.61 4.91 -1.96
CA GLY A 360 -24.98 4.79 -1.53
C GLY A 360 -25.99 5.63 -2.30
N ARG A 361 -27.27 5.41 -2.01
CA ARG A 361 -28.38 5.94 -2.81
C ARG A 361 -28.88 7.30 -2.31
N ILE A 362 -29.17 8.21 -3.23
CA ILE A 362 -29.74 9.53 -2.97
C ILE A 362 -31.15 9.62 -3.56
N LYS A 363 -32.16 9.68 -2.69
CA LYS A 363 -33.54 9.93 -3.10
C LYS A 363 -33.82 11.41 -3.31
N LEU A 364 -34.11 11.79 -4.56
CA LEU A 364 -34.52 13.15 -4.89
C LEU A 364 -35.96 13.41 -4.48
N THR A 365 -36.20 14.57 -3.86
CA THR A 365 -37.49 15.04 -3.36
C THR A 365 -37.84 16.40 -3.96
N ARG A 366 -39.15 16.66 -4.13
CA ARG A 366 -39.69 17.94 -4.60
C ARG A 366 -40.98 18.27 -3.85
N ASN A 367 -40.99 19.38 -3.13
CA ASN A 367 -41.97 19.77 -2.12
C ASN A 367 -42.15 18.69 -1.02
N GLY A 368 -41.06 18.10 -0.53
CA GLY A 368 -41.08 17.06 0.51
C GLY A 368 -41.67 15.73 0.05
N LYS A 369 -41.67 15.46 -1.26
CA LYS A 369 -42.15 14.20 -1.85
C LYS A 369 -41.09 13.58 -2.74
N ILE A 370 -40.80 12.31 -2.53
CA ILE A 370 -39.88 11.53 -3.36
C ILE A 370 -40.38 11.49 -4.80
N ILE A 371 -39.47 11.79 -5.74
CA ILE A 371 -39.76 11.85 -7.18
C ILE A 371 -39.84 10.43 -7.76
N ASN A 372 -38.86 9.60 -7.41
CA ASN A 372 -38.80 8.19 -7.83
C ASN A 372 -38.99 7.26 -6.63
N SER A 373 -40.17 6.65 -6.50
CA SER A 373 -40.44 5.66 -5.45
C SER A 373 -40.08 4.22 -5.84
N ALA A 374 -39.46 3.99 -7.01
CA ALA A 374 -39.08 2.64 -7.40
C ALA A 374 -37.92 2.11 -6.53
N PRO A 375 -37.94 0.81 -6.14
CA PRO A 375 -36.74 0.13 -5.65
C PRO A 375 -35.70 0.06 -6.78
N LEU A 376 -34.42 -0.09 -6.44
CA LEU A 376 -33.45 -0.45 -7.46
C LEU A 376 -33.72 -1.89 -7.91
N PRO A 377 -33.50 -2.21 -9.20
CA PRO A 377 -33.33 -3.60 -9.58
C PRO A 377 -32.09 -4.16 -8.86
N VAL A 378 -32.22 -5.35 -8.28
CA VAL A 378 -31.12 -6.05 -7.61
C VAL A 378 -30.15 -6.57 -8.68
N HIS A 379 -29.24 -5.71 -9.12
CA HIS A 379 -28.20 -6.03 -10.12
C HIS A 379 -26.81 -6.16 -9.51
N ASN A 380 -26.54 -5.46 -8.40
CA ASN A 380 -25.34 -5.67 -7.58
C ASN A 380 -25.84 -6.23 -6.23
N GLU A 381 -25.50 -7.48 -5.91
CA GLU A 381 -25.61 -7.96 -4.53
C GLU A 381 -24.52 -7.26 -3.71
N LEU A 382 -24.89 -6.63 -2.60
CA LEU A 382 -23.89 -6.05 -1.70
C LEU A 382 -23.00 -7.16 -1.13
N PRO A 383 -21.74 -6.84 -0.75
CA PRO A 383 -21.02 -7.64 0.22
C PRO A 383 -21.91 -7.81 1.48
N PRO A 384 -22.28 -9.04 1.87
CA PRO A 384 -23.08 -9.27 3.06
C PRO A 384 -22.24 -8.96 4.32
N PRO A 385 -22.89 -8.75 5.47
CA PRO A 385 -22.21 -8.24 6.66
C PRO A 385 -21.12 -9.21 7.17
N PRO A 386 -20.04 -8.69 7.79
CA PRO A 386 -18.98 -9.51 8.39
C PRO A 386 -19.56 -10.51 9.39
N SER A 387 -18.96 -11.70 9.48
CA SER A 387 -19.37 -12.72 10.44
C SER A 387 -19.17 -12.26 11.89
N SER A 388 -19.74 -13.00 12.84
CA SER A 388 -19.43 -12.82 14.27
C SER A 388 -17.95 -13.02 14.61
N TYR A 389 -17.20 -13.79 13.82
CA TYR A 389 -15.74 -13.93 13.98
C TYR A 389 -15.00 -12.70 13.43
N ASP A 390 -15.34 -12.26 12.22
CA ASP A 390 -14.77 -11.06 11.61
C ASP A 390 -15.02 -9.81 12.46
N LYS A 391 -16.23 -9.66 13.02
CA LYS A 391 -16.57 -8.61 14.00
C LYS A 391 -15.78 -8.69 15.31
N GLN A 392 -15.31 -9.87 15.71
CA GLN A 392 -14.45 -10.05 16.88
C GLN A 392 -13.00 -9.68 16.55
N CYS A 393 -12.54 -9.99 15.33
CA CYS A 393 -11.19 -9.75 14.87
C CYS A 393 -10.98 -8.36 14.24
N GLY A 394 -12.03 -7.60 13.97
CA GLY A 394 -11.92 -6.35 13.20
C GLY A 394 -11.53 -6.59 11.74
N THR A 395 -11.93 -7.71 11.15
CA THR A 395 -11.53 -8.15 9.81
C THR A 395 -12.73 -8.24 8.87
N TYR A 396 -12.50 -8.65 7.63
CA TYR A 396 -13.56 -9.08 6.72
C TYR A 396 -13.10 -10.27 5.87
N GLY A 397 -14.01 -11.22 5.63
CA GLY A 397 -13.81 -12.34 4.70
C GLY A 397 -13.08 -13.57 5.26
N LEU A 398 -12.80 -13.65 6.58
CA LEU A 398 -12.07 -14.80 7.14
C LEU A 398 -12.95 -16.03 7.40
N VAL A 399 -14.22 -15.81 7.73
CA VAL A 399 -15.15 -16.88 8.13
C VAL A 399 -16.57 -16.52 7.67
N HIS A 400 -17.29 -17.47 7.09
CA HIS A 400 -18.75 -17.36 6.98
C HIS A 400 -19.49 -18.06 8.13
N GLU A 401 -20.64 -17.52 8.54
CA GLU A 401 -21.46 -18.14 9.58
C GLU A 401 -22.11 -19.47 9.15
N GLU A 402 -22.25 -19.72 7.84
CA GLU A 402 -22.80 -20.97 7.29
C GLU A 402 -21.73 -21.94 6.72
N ALA A 403 -20.45 -21.55 6.71
CA ALA A 403 -19.36 -22.41 6.25
C ALA A 403 -19.08 -23.59 7.18
N SER A 404 -18.73 -24.75 6.62
CA SER A 404 -18.08 -25.82 7.38
C SER A 404 -16.57 -25.54 7.48
N PRO A 405 -15.89 -25.91 8.59
CA PRO A 405 -14.45 -25.73 8.71
C PRO A 405 -13.66 -26.36 7.56
N GLY A 406 -12.77 -25.60 6.93
CA GLY A 406 -11.97 -26.07 5.79
C GLY A 406 -12.67 -26.07 4.43
N GLN A 407 -13.81 -25.40 4.29
CA GLN A 407 -14.35 -25.04 2.97
C GLN A 407 -13.69 -23.75 2.46
N ARG A 408 -13.61 -23.58 1.12
CA ARG A 408 -13.12 -22.38 0.42
C ARG A 408 -14.30 -21.52 -0.05
N GLY A 409 -14.09 -20.22 -0.24
CA GLY A 409 -15.02 -19.34 -0.97
C GLY A 409 -14.60 -19.19 -2.43
N ASP A 410 -15.55 -19.19 -3.37
CA ASP A 410 -15.27 -19.34 -4.81
C ASP A 410 -15.90 -18.28 -5.73
N SER A 411 -16.36 -17.14 -5.19
CA SER A 411 -16.71 -15.98 -6.02
C SER A 411 -16.42 -14.64 -5.34
N TRP A 412 -16.25 -13.61 -6.18
CA TRP A 412 -16.36 -12.21 -5.77
C TRP A 412 -17.50 -11.53 -6.57
N PRO A 413 -18.31 -10.62 -5.97
CA PRO A 413 -18.32 -10.18 -4.58
C PRO A 413 -18.81 -11.29 -3.64
N HIS A 414 -17.86 -11.81 -2.88
CA HIS A 414 -17.88 -12.90 -1.90
C HIS A 414 -19.10 -13.87 -1.99
N HIS A 415 -18.93 -15.04 -2.62
CA HIS A 415 -19.78 -16.21 -2.32
C HIS A 415 -19.20 -16.97 -1.12
N PHE A 416 -20.01 -17.12 -0.09
CA PHE A 416 -19.53 -17.38 1.26
C PHE A 416 -19.59 -18.86 1.66
N GLU A 417 -18.49 -19.59 1.40
CA GLU A 417 -18.25 -20.89 2.03
C GLU A 417 -16.88 -20.99 2.74
N ALA A 418 -16.12 -19.90 2.90
CA ALA A 418 -14.80 -19.93 3.54
C ALA A 418 -14.82 -20.03 5.09
N ASP A 419 -13.90 -20.82 5.66
CA ASP A 419 -13.56 -20.79 7.11
C ASP A 419 -12.06 -21.07 7.34
N TYR A 420 -11.28 -19.99 7.49
CA TYR A 420 -9.82 -20.04 7.64
C TYR A 420 -9.33 -20.22 9.09
N ARG A 421 -10.20 -20.56 10.04
CA ARG A 421 -9.80 -20.82 11.43
C ARG A 421 -8.99 -22.12 11.53
N LEU A 422 -7.94 -22.11 12.36
CA LEU A 422 -7.14 -23.31 12.61
C LEU A 422 -7.86 -24.27 13.60
N PRO A 423 -7.74 -25.61 13.43
CA PRO A 423 -6.97 -26.30 12.39
C PRO A 423 -7.66 -26.24 11.02
N HIS A 424 -6.86 -25.96 9.98
CA HIS A 424 -7.29 -25.93 8.57
C HIS A 424 -6.41 -26.89 7.77
N PRO A 425 -6.96 -27.75 6.89
CA PRO A 425 -6.22 -28.84 6.25
C PRO A 425 -5.11 -28.37 5.29
N GLU A 426 -5.20 -27.13 4.82
CA GLU A 426 -4.26 -26.52 3.88
C GLU A 426 -3.43 -25.39 4.53
N CYS A 427 -3.31 -25.35 5.86
CA CYS A 427 -2.49 -24.35 6.56
C CYS A 427 -1.59 -25.02 7.62
N PRO A 428 -0.49 -24.37 8.04
CA PRO A 428 0.25 -24.78 9.22
C PRO A 428 -0.65 -24.84 10.46
N HIS A 429 -0.27 -25.65 11.46
CA HIS A 429 -1.05 -25.81 12.69
C HIS A 429 -1.08 -24.55 13.57
N THR A 430 -0.23 -23.57 13.29
CA THR A 430 -0.13 -22.27 13.96
C THR A 430 0.68 -21.30 13.11
N PHE A 431 0.42 -19.99 13.20
CA PHE A 431 1.36 -18.94 12.78
C PHE A 431 1.93 -18.18 13.99
N VAL A 432 1.21 -18.16 15.12
CA VAL A 432 1.68 -17.51 16.36
C VAL A 432 2.07 -18.55 17.43
N CYS A 433 3.34 -18.60 17.82
CA CYS A 433 3.82 -19.49 18.88
C CYS A 433 3.60 -18.88 20.28
N GLU A 434 2.38 -19.04 20.81
CA GLU A 434 2.00 -18.56 22.13
C GLU A 434 1.15 -19.60 22.90
N ASP A 435 1.54 -19.90 24.14
CA ASP A 435 0.76 -20.74 25.06
C ASP A 435 -0.47 -19.96 25.58
N GLY A 436 -1.64 -20.24 25.02
CA GLY A 436 -2.90 -19.60 25.44
C GLY A 436 -3.14 -18.24 24.78
N LYS A 437 -2.91 -18.20 23.46
CA LYS A 437 -3.10 -17.09 22.50
C LYS A 437 -4.05 -15.97 22.93
N SER A 438 -3.59 -14.73 22.74
CA SER A 438 -4.44 -13.54 22.75
C SER A 438 -5.55 -13.62 21.67
N THR A 439 -6.56 -12.75 21.75
CA THR A 439 -7.56 -12.63 20.67
C THR A 439 -6.90 -12.20 19.37
N PHE A 440 -5.99 -11.22 19.41
CA PHE A 440 -5.23 -10.78 18.24
C PHE A 440 -4.35 -11.90 17.67
N SER A 441 -3.60 -12.63 18.51
CA SER A 441 -2.82 -13.81 18.11
C SER A 441 -3.68 -14.88 17.39
N SER A 442 -4.90 -15.10 17.88
CA SER A 442 -5.85 -16.07 17.29
C SER A 442 -6.44 -15.57 15.97
N CYS A 443 -6.65 -14.26 15.84
CA CYS A 443 -7.08 -13.63 14.59
C CYS A 443 -5.97 -13.72 13.53
N LEU A 444 -4.71 -13.45 13.89
CA LEU A 444 -3.56 -13.56 12.99
C LEU A 444 -3.39 -14.97 12.41
N ASP A 445 -3.65 -16.03 13.17
CA ASP A 445 -3.64 -17.40 12.61
C ASP A 445 -4.61 -17.55 11.42
N ALA A 446 -5.83 -16.99 11.54
CA ALA A 446 -6.85 -17.07 10.50
C ALA A 446 -6.55 -16.12 9.32
N ILE A 447 -6.02 -14.93 9.61
CA ILE A 447 -5.57 -13.95 8.60
C ILE A 447 -4.44 -14.55 7.74
N ASN A 448 -3.47 -15.20 8.38
CA ASN A 448 -2.33 -15.82 7.70
C ASN A 448 -2.72 -17.12 6.98
N CYS A 449 -3.71 -17.87 7.50
CA CYS A 449 -4.26 -19.02 6.78
C CYS A 449 -5.05 -18.59 5.52
N HIS A 450 -5.86 -17.53 5.59
CA HIS A 450 -6.51 -16.93 4.41
C HIS A 450 -5.50 -16.55 3.33
N MET A 451 -4.43 -15.85 3.71
CA MET A 451 -3.34 -15.47 2.81
C MET A 451 -2.68 -16.67 2.16
N PHE A 452 -2.18 -17.60 2.99
CA PHE A 452 -1.44 -18.76 2.54
C PHE A 452 -2.27 -19.56 1.55
N ASN A 453 -3.55 -19.81 1.88
CA ASN A 453 -4.47 -20.51 1.00
C ASN A 453 -4.72 -19.74 -0.30
N GLY A 454 -4.99 -18.43 -0.21
CA GLY A 454 -5.25 -17.57 -1.37
C GLY A 454 -4.09 -17.50 -2.35
N MET A 455 -2.86 -17.54 -1.86
CA MET A 455 -1.62 -17.49 -2.66
C MET A 455 -1.24 -18.84 -3.30
N THR A 456 -1.95 -19.94 -3.03
CA THR A 456 -1.70 -21.22 -3.70
C THR A 456 -2.36 -21.24 -5.09
N THR A 457 -1.61 -20.91 -6.14
CA THR A 457 -2.15 -20.61 -7.49
C THR A 457 -1.51 -21.43 -8.61
N TYR A 458 -2.23 -21.64 -9.71
CA TYR A 458 -1.69 -22.18 -10.96
C TYR A 458 -0.98 -21.11 -11.80
N GLU A 459 -0.13 -21.54 -12.74
CA GLU A 459 0.52 -20.69 -13.75
C GLU A 459 -0.22 -20.75 -15.11
N ASN A 460 -1.55 -20.56 -15.15
CA ASN A 460 -2.29 -20.73 -16.42
C ASN A 460 -2.23 -19.51 -17.36
N TYR A 461 -1.97 -18.31 -16.82
CA TYR A 461 -2.18 -17.03 -17.52
C TYR A 461 -0.91 -16.16 -17.68
N GLY A 462 0.25 -16.65 -17.22
CA GLY A 462 1.56 -15.99 -17.34
C GLY A 462 1.91 -15.07 -16.15
N ASP A 463 3.15 -14.59 -16.13
CA ASP A 463 3.79 -13.91 -14.99
C ASP A 463 2.95 -12.77 -14.38
N VAL A 464 2.33 -11.93 -15.23
CA VAL A 464 1.49 -10.81 -14.79
C VAL A 464 0.25 -11.30 -14.05
N ALA A 465 -0.49 -12.23 -14.63
CA ALA A 465 -1.68 -12.79 -13.99
C ALA A 465 -1.34 -13.55 -12.71
N LEU A 466 -0.24 -14.31 -12.71
CA LEU A 466 0.27 -15.04 -11.54
C LEU A 466 0.65 -14.07 -10.40
N PHE A 467 1.30 -12.95 -10.71
CA PHE A 467 1.57 -11.88 -9.75
C PHE A 467 0.27 -11.32 -9.18
N LEU A 468 -0.69 -10.91 -10.02
CA LEU A 468 -1.95 -10.32 -9.57
C LEU A 468 -2.74 -11.29 -8.66
N GLN A 469 -2.80 -12.56 -9.04
CA GLN A 469 -3.52 -13.62 -8.31
C GLN A 469 -2.89 -13.98 -6.96
N GLN A 470 -1.58 -13.78 -6.78
CA GLN A 470 -0.93 -13.92 -5.45
C GLN A 470 -0.90 -12.59 -4.67
N MET A 471 -0.75 -11.45 -5.33
CA MET A 471 -0.62 -10.16 -4.66
C MET A 471 -1.95 -9.64 -4.09
N ILE A 472 -3.09 -9.98 -4.69
CA ILE A 472 -4.41 -9.69 -4.11
C ILE A 472 -4.58 -10.33 -2.71
N PRO A 473 -4.48 -11.65 -2.53
CA PRO A 473 -4.61 -12.27 -1.20
C PRO A 473 -3.50 -11.89 -0.22
N HIS A 474 -2.31 -11.55 -0.72
CA HIS A 474 -1.22 -10.95 0.06
C HIS A 474 -1.61 -9.57 0.60
N HIS A 475 -2.09 -8.65 -0.24
CA HIS A 475 -2.55 -7.34 0.22
C HIS A 475 -3.79 -7.44 1.12
N GLN A 476 -4.74 -8.35 0.84
CA GLN A 476 -5.89 -8.60 1.71
C GLN A 476 -5.47 -9.05 3.12
N ASN A 477 -4.38 -9.82 3.24
CA ASN A 477 -3.80 -10.19 4.53
C ASN A 477 -3.31 -8.97 5.29
N ALA A 478 -2.48 -8.13 4.67
CA ALA A 478 -1.95 -6.94 5.32
C ALA A 478 -3.06 -5.96 5.74
N VAL A 479 -4.07 -5.74 4.89
CA VAL A 479 -5.26 -4.97 5.24
C VAL A 479 -5.97 -5.57 6.46
N ASN A 480 -6.21 -6.88 6.49
CA ASN A 480 -6.87 -7.54 7.63
C ASN A 480 -6.00 -7.52 8.91
N MET A 481 -4.67 -7.69 8.83
CA MET A 481 -3.76 -7.53 9.96
C MET A 481 -3.83 -6.10 10.52
N ALA A 482 -3.80 -5.09 9.65
CA ALA A 482 -3.83 -3.69 10.04
C ALA A 482 -5.19 -3.26 10.60
N LYS A 483 -6.31 -3.69 10.00
CA LYS A 483 -7.66 -3.48 10.57
C LYS A 483 -7.81 -4.16 11.92
N SER A 484 -7.30 -5.38 12.08
CA SER A 484 -7.32 -6.13 13.35
C SER A 484 -6.60 -5.38 14.47
N LEU A 485 -5.38 -4.88 14.20
CA LEU A 485 -4.65 -4.04 15.16
C LEU A 485 -5.37 -2.71 15.41
N LEU A 486 -5.89 -2.04 14.37
CA LEU A 486 -6.65 -0.79 14.49
C LEU A 486 -7.92 -0.97 15.35
N SER A 487 -8.60 -2.11 15.26
CA SER A 487 -9.84 -2.40 16.01
C SER A 487 -9.64 -2.49 17.52
N THR A 488 -8.40 -2.79 17.96
CA THR A 488 -7.99 -2.84 19.36
C THR A 488 -7.13 -1.65 19.77
N TRP A 489 -6.85 -0.74 18.83
CA TRP A 489 -5.98 0.42 19.03
C TRP A 489 -6.56 1.37 20.08
N SER A 490 -5.81 1.59 21.16
CA SER A 490 -6.25 2.39 22.30
C SER A 490 -5.65 3.79 22.36
N TYR A 491 -4.71 4.08 21.46
CA TYR A 491 -4.16 5.41 21.24
C TYR A 491 -4.99 6.14 20.20
N SER A 492 -5.04 7.45 20.30
CA SER A 492 -5.67 8.32 19.30
C SER A 492 -4.73 9.49 19.13
N CYS A 493 -4.03 9.49 18.00
CA CYS A 493 -3.17 10.59 17.64
C CYS A 493 -4.01 11.77 17.17
N ASN A 494 -3.55 12.98 17.48
CA ASN A 494 -4.02 14.16 16.76
C ASN A 494 -3.61 13.97 15.30
N PRO A 495 -4.46 14.25 14.30
CA PRO A 495 -4.07 14.05 12.90
C PRO A 495 -2.80 14.81 12.50
N LYS A 496 -2.49 15.92 13.19
CA LYS A 496 -1.23 16.69 13.01
C LYS A 496 0.03 16.04 13.60
N ASP A 497 -0.16 15.04 14.45
CA ASP A 497 0.89 14.29 15.13
C ASP A 497 1.03 12.86 14.54
N LEU A 498 0.22 12.48 13.55
CA LEU A 498 0.46 11.27 12.72
C LEU A 498 1.83 11.38 12.04
N GLY A 499 2.53 10.25 11.88
CA GLY A 499 3.90 10.24 11.33
C GLY A 499 4.97 10.88 12.23
N SER A 500 4.60 11.43 13.41
CA SER A 500 5.58 11.93 14.37
C SER A 500 6.38 10.80 15.02
N SER A 501 7.55 11.14 15.59
CA SER A 501 8.49 10.22 16.25
C SER A 501 8.02 9.61 17.59
N SER A 502 6.70 9.59 17.84
CA SER A 502 6.12 8.72 18.87
C SER A 502 5.76 7.37 18.25
N ALA A 503 6.19 6.28 18.87
CA ALA A 503 5.95 4.93 18.35
C ALA A 503 4.46 4.66 18.12
N GLU A 504 3.58 5.25 18.93
CA GLU A 504 2.13 5.15 18.78
C GLU A 504 1.60 5.87 17.53
N CYS A 505 2.04 7.09 17.23
CA CYS A 505 1.55 7.82 16.05
C CYS A 505 2.23 7.42 14.75
N LEU A 506 3.46 6.89 14.84
CA LEU A 506 4.11 6.19 13.74
C LEU A 506 3.35 4.88 13.41
N MET A 507 3.00 4.08 14.43
CA MET A 507 2.22 2.84 14.22
C MET A 507 0.79 3.12 13.72
N GLU A 508 0.11 4.16 14.23
CA GLU A 508 -1.22 4.54 13.72
C GLU A 508 -1.18 5.01 12.26
N ASN A 509 -0.10 5.68 11.84
CA ASN A 509 0.14 6.04 10.45
C ASN A 509 0.32 4.79 9.57
N ILE A 510 1.24 3.89 9.95
CA ILE A 510 1.53 2.64 9.23
C ILE A 510 0.25 1.82 8.99
N ILE A 511 -0.55 1.55 10.04
CA ILE A 511 -1.76 0.73 9.87
C ILE A 511 -2.81 1.40 8.98
N ARG A 512 -2.98 2.72 9.05
CA ARG A 512 -3.91 3.45 8.17
C ARG A 512 -3.42 3.45 6.72
N SER A 513 -2.12 3.72 6.50
CA SER A 513 -1.49 3.68 5.17
C SER A 513 -1.62 2.31 4.52
N ILE A 514 -1.40 1.22 5.27
CA ILE A 514 -1.57 -0.16 4.80
C ILE A 514 -3.03 -0.45 4.42
N ILE A 515 -4.00 -0.17 5.30
CA ILE A 515 -5.43 -0.42 5.02
C ILE A 515 -5.85 0.28 3.74
N ASN A 516 -5.44 1.53 3.56
CA ASN A 516 -5.94 2.42 2.53
C ASN A 516 -5.23 2.21 1.18
N GLY A 517 -3.89 2.27 1.16
CA GLY A 517 -3.12 2.12 -0.07
C GLY A 517 -3.23 0.72 -0.67
N GLN A 518 -3.20 -0.33 0.16
CA GLN A 518 -3.31 -1.70 -0.35
C GLN A 518 -4.73 -2.05 -0.79
N ASN A 519 -5.78 -1.43 -0.21
CA ASN A 519 -7.15 -1.56 -0.71
C ASN A 519 -7.32 -0.97 -2.11
N ALA A 520 -6.78 0.22 -2.37
CA ALA A 520 -6.80 0.81 -3.70
C ALA A 520 -6.08 -0.10 -4.72
N GLN A 521 -4.88 -0.58 -4.36
CA GLN A 521 -4.11 -1.51 -5.19
C GLN A 521 -4.85 -2.84 -5.44
N ILE A 522 -5.57 -3.41 -4.46
CA ILE A 522 -6.41 -4.61 -4.65
C ILE A 522 -7.48 -4.38 -5.73
N GLN A 523 -8.14 -3.21 -5.72
CA GLN A 523 -9.17 -2.92 -6.71
C GLN A 523 -8.58 -2.79 -8.11
N THR A 524 -7.53 -1.98 -8.27
CA THR A 524 -6.85 -1.84 -9.56
C THR A 524 -6.32 -3.19 -10.09
N MET A 525 -5.79 -4.06 -9.22
CA MET A 525 -5.36 -5.41 -9.61
C MET A 525 -6.52 -6.32 -10.04
N ARG A 526 -7.72 -6.18 -9.45
CA ARG A 526 -8.94 -6.89 -9.88
C ARG A 526 -9.47 -6.37 -11.20
N ASP A 527 -9.45 -5.05 -11.41
CA ASP A 527 -9.88 -4.43 -12.67
C ASP A 527 -8.94 -4.82 -13.82
N LEU A 528 -7.63 -4.92 -13.58
CA LEU A 528 -6.66 -5.49 -14.54
C LEU A 528 -6.98 -6.95 -14.90
N LEU A 529 -7.32 -7.80 -13.91
CA LEU A 529 -7.76 -9.18 -14.17
C LEU A 529 -9.05 -9.22 -14.99
N GLU A 530 -10.04 -8.37 -14.69
CA GLU A 530 -11.30 -8.26 -15.44
C GLU A 530 -11.07 -7.78 -16.89
N ASN A 531 -10.26 -6.72 -17.09
CA ASN A 531 -9.91 -6.18 -18.41
C ASN A 531 -9.25 -7.22 -19.33
N HIS A 532 -8.38 -8.07 -18.79
CA HIS A 532 -7.75 -9.16 -19.53
C HIS A 532 -8.62 -10.43 -19.67
N GLY A 533 -9.77 -10.49 -18.98
CA GLY A 533 -10.64 -11.67 -18.95
C GLY A 533 -10.02 -12.86 -18.20
N TRP A 534 -9.13 -12.59 -17.24
CA TRP A 534 -8.51 -13.57 -16.36
C TRP A 534 -9.40 -13.81 -15.12
N PRO A 535 -9.41 -15.03 -14.55
CA PRO A 535 -10.16 -15.27 -13.33
C PRO A 535 -9.49 -14.56 -12.14
N GLN A 536 -10.30 -13.97 -11.25
CA GLN A 536 -9.78 -13.35 -10.02
C GLN A 536 -9.06 -14.37 -9.11
N PHE A 537 -9.42 -15.65 -9.21
CA PHE A 537 -8.83 -16.76 -8.47
C PHE A 537 -8.45 -17.88 -9.44
N ASP A 538 -7.20 -18.32 -9.40
CA ASP A 538 -6.71 -19.52 -10.12
C ASP A 538 -6.06 -20.48 -9.13
N GLN A 539 -6.76 -20.73 -8.02
CA GLN A 539 -6.20 -21.44 -6.87
C GLN A 539 -6.09 -22.96 -7.09
N CYS A 540 -5.21 -23.61 -6.32
CA CYS A 540 -5.01 -25.05 -6.34
C CYS A 540 -4.97 -25.68 -4.94
N ASP A 541 -5.30 -26.97 -4.84
CA ASP A 541 -5.31 -27.72 -3.57
C ASP A 541 -3.91 -28.24 -3.22
N LEU A 542 -3.23 -27.58 -2.28
CA LEU A 542 -1.91 -27.98 -1.79
C LEU A 542 -2.00 -28.55 -0.36
N ALA A 543 -2.22 -29.86 -0.29
CA ALA A 543 -2.27 -30.59 0.97
C ALA A 543 -0.89 -30.57 1.68
N MET A 544 -0.88 -30.14 2.94
CA MET A 544 0.28 -30.22 3.84
C MET A 544 0.67 -31.69 4.07
N LYS A 545 1.69 -32.20 3.38
CA LYS A 545 2.13 -33.60 3.51
C LYS A 545 3.09 -33.78 4.69
N SER A 546 2.82 -34.77 5.54
CA SER A 546 3.84 -35.33 6.43
C SER A 546 5.05 -35.84 5.64
N SER A 547 6.26 -35.43 6.01
CA SER A 547 7.49 -36.07 5.55
C SER A 547 7.61 -37.49 6.13
N SER A 548 7.09 -38.49 5.42
CA SER A 548 7.08 -39.88 5.90
C SER A 548 8.50 -40.46 6.02
N GLU A 549 8.92 -40.76 7.26
CA GLU A 549 10.10 -41.57 7.64
C GLU A 549 11.21 -41.72 6.57
N SER A 550 12.01 -40.68 6.37
CA SER A 550 13.41 -40.91 5.97
C SER A 550 14.24 -40.86 7.26
N GLY A 551 14.84 -42.00 7.62
CA GLY A 551 15.60 -42.12 8.86
C GLY A 551 16.87 -41.28 8.83
N MET A 552 16.76 -40.05 9.30
CA MET A 552 17.90 -39.16 9.48
C MET A 552 18.48 -39.40 10.87
N ASP A 553 19.57 -40.20 10.92
CA ASP A 553 20.41 -40.27 12.11
C ASP A 553 20.86 -38.85 12.50
N SER A 554 21.02 -38.62 13.80
CA SER A 554 21.41 -37.34 14.37
C SER A 554 22.81 -36.89 13.93
N GLU A 555 22.89 -36.15 12.83
CA GLU A 555 24.11 -35.50 12.33
C GLU A 555 23.79 -34.15 11.64
N TYR A 556 22.95 -33.33 12.30
CA TYR A 556 22.75 -31.90 12.01
C TYR A 556 22.87 -31.03 13.29
N ASP A 557 23.73 -31.45 14.20
CA ASP A 557 24.45 -30.51 15.08
C ASP A 557 25.77 -30.14 14.34
N GLU A 558 26.19 -28.88 14.42
CA GLU A 558 27.34 -28.29 13.68
C GLU A 558 27.12 -27.97 12.17
N ILE A 559 26.10 -27.18 11.84
CA ILE A 559 26.34 -26.12 10.84
C ILE A 559 27.20 -25.04 11.50
N ASP A 560 28.46 -24.97 11.08
CA ASP A 560 29.47 -24.06 11.59
C ASP A 560 29.20 -22.59 11.22
N ASN A 561 28.41 -21.90 12.04
CA ASN A 561 28.21 -20.45 11.96
C ASN A 561 29.50 -19.61 12.18
N SER A 562 30.69 -20.22 12.39
CA SER A 562 31.96 -19.49 12.43
C SER A 562 32.55 -19.14 11.05
N ARG A 563 31.89 -19.53 9.94
CA ARG A 563 32.36 -19.14 8.58
C ARG A 563 32.05 -17.72 8.13
N TYR A 564 31.21 -16.97 8.84
CA TYR A 564 31.07 -15.52 8.65
C TYR A 564 32.05 -14.68 9.50
N ASN A 565 33.29 -15.16 9.63
CA ASN A 565 34.43 -14.30 10.00
C ASN A 565 35.62 -14.48 9.04
N GLY A 566 35.28 -14.54 7.74
CA GLY A 566 36.21 -14.66 6.62
C GLY A 566 36.94 -13.37 6.28
N GLY A 567 37.69 -12.79 7.22
CA GLY A 567 38.57 -11.63 7.02
C GLY A 567 39.74 -11.92 6.06
N ARG A 568 39.45 -12.19 4.77
CA ARG A 568 40.44 -12.38 3.71
C ARG A 568 40.63 -11.09 2.94
N LYS A 569 41.81 -10.49 3.10
CA LYS A 569 42.35 -9.56 2.10
C LYS A 569 42.56 -10.31 0.79
N MET A 570 41.63 -10.15 -0.15
CA MET A 570 41.87 -10.41 -1.57
C MET A 570 41.96 -9.07 -2.29
N GLU A 571 43.20 -8.61 -2.47
CA GLU A 571 43.52 -7.67 -3.55
C GLU A 571 43.43 -8.45 -4.88
N GLU A 572 42.21 -8.64 -5.40
CA GLU A 572 42.04 -9.05 -6.80
C GLU A 572 41.81 -7.82 -7.67
N LYS A 573 42.76 -7.59 -8.58
CA LYS A 573 42.64 -6.58 -9.62
C LYS A 573 41.52 -6.97 -10.59
N ARG A 574 40.37 -6.31 -10.47
CA ARG A 574 39.43 -6.20 -11.60
C ARG A 574 40.02 -5.21 -12.61
N ASP A 575 40.81 -5.70 -13.56
CA ASP A 575 41.16 -5.00 -14.80
C ASP A 575 39.93 -4.96 -15.75
N ASN A 576 38.81 -4.40 -15.28
CA ASN A 576 37.73 -3.91 -16.13
C ASN A 576 37.97 -2.43 -16.37
N VAL A 577 37.87 -2.00 -17.64
CA VAL A 577 37.95 -0.59 -18.02
C VAL A 577 36.65 0.09 -17.56
N ARG A 578 36.65 0.56 -16.31
CA ARG A 578 35.58 1.37 -15.71
C ARG A 578 35.37 2.60 -16.59
N ARG A 579 34.17 2.72 -17.18
CA ARG A 579 33.72 4.00 -17.77
C ARG A 579 33.40 4.97 -16.62
N GLY A 580 33.52 6.27 -16.86
CA GLY A 580 33.12 7.32 -15.90
C GLY A 580 34.04 7.58 -14.70
N LEU A 581 34.93 6.65 -14.33
CA LEU A 581 35.87 6.83 -13.22
C LEU A 581 37.26 7.27 -13.69
N ASP A 582 37.78 8.35 -13.10
CA ASP A 582 39.14 8.83 -13.33
C ASP A 582 40.20 7.94 -12.65
N GLU A 583 41.49 8.19 -12.94
CA GLU A 583 42.63 7.43 -12.39
C GLU A 583 42.71 7.43 -10.85
N ASP A 584 42.05 8.38 -10.17
CA ASP A 584 41.96 8.46 -8.70
C ASP A 584 40.74 7.77 -8.10
N GLY A 585 39.86 7.17 -8.92
CA GLY A 585 38.66 6.48 -8.49
C GLY A 585 37.52 7.41 -8.04
N ILE A 586 37.61 8.71 -8.38
CA ILE A 586 36.55 9.70 -8.16
C ILE A 586 35.84 9.94 -9.49
N CYS A 587 34.51 9.90 -9.48
CA CYS A 587 33.68 10.29 -10.62
C CYS A 587 33.52 11.81 -10.66
N ARG A 588 33.55 12.41 -11.86
CA ARG A 588 33.42 13.86 -12.07
C ARG A 588 32.26 14.14 -13.03
N GLY A 589 31.41 15.10 -12.67
CA GLY A 589 30.20 15.43 -13.42
C GLY A 589 30.47 16.10 -14.77
N SER A 590 29.44 16.17 -15.60
CA SER A 590 29.48 16.75 -16.95
C SER A 590 29.52 18.27 -16.87
N CYS A 591 30.72 18.87 -16.90
CA CYS A 591 30.90 20.31 -16.83
C CYS A 591 30.73 21.00 -18.20
N SER A 592 29.86 22.02 -18.24
CA SER A 592 29.66 22.91 -19.38
C SER A 592 29.87 24.37 -18.96
N SER A 593 30.22 25.26 -19.89
CA SER A 593 30.45 26.68 -19.60
C SER A 593 29.50 27.56 -20.40
N ASP A 594 28.36 27.92 -19.80
CA ASP A 594 27.42 28.87 -20.38
C ASP A 594 27.63 30.26 -19.79
N ASN A 595 27.72 31.27 -20.67
CA ASN A 595 27.95 32.69 -20.34
C ASN A 595 29.21 33.02 -19.48
N GLY A 596 30.06 32.05 -19.18
CA GLY A 596 31.26 32.20 -18.35
C GLY A 596 31.15 31.62 -16.94
N GLU A 597 30.01 31.01 -16.61
CA GLU A 597 29.78 30.24 -15.40
C GLU A 597 29.89 28.76 -15.77
N GLU A 598 30.68 28.00 -15.01
CA GLU A 598 30.91 26.57 -15.27
C GLU A 598 30.01 25.75 -14.36
N VAL A 599 28.97 25.15 -14.94
CA VAL A 599 28.02 24.29 -14.21
C VAL A 599 28.32 22.84 -14.57
N CYS A 600 28.53 22.03 -13.54
CA CYS A 600 28.75 20.59 -13.67
C CYS A 600 27.46 19.83 -13.33
N VAL A 601 27.07 18.90 -14.19
CA VAL A 601 25.82 18.12 -14.05
C VAL A 601 26.12 16.71 -13.56
N PHE A 602 25.20 16.18 -12.77
CA PHE A 602 25.07 14.77 -12.42
C PHE A 602 23.61 14.35 -12.64
N THR A 603 23.34 13.41 -13.55
CA THR A 603 22.00 12.84 -13.77
C THR A 603 21.86 11.57 -12.92
N MET A 604 20.82 11.49 -12.09
CA MET A 604 20.63 10.44 -11.08
C MET A 604 19.70 9.32 -11.54
N GLY A 605 19.89 8.13 -10.96
CA GLY A 605 18.95 7.01 -11.03
C GLY A 605 19.15 6.07 -9.85
N VAL A 606 18.21 5.14 -9.65
CA VAL A 606 18.29 4.08 -8.64
C VAL A 606 18.21 2.73 -9.34
N ASP A 607 19.24 1.90 -9.19
CA ASP A 607 19.15 0.49 -9.56
C ASP A 607 18.48 -0.27 -8.42
N ILE A 608 17.18 -0.54 -8.55
CA ILE A 608 16.40 -1.30 -7.55
C ILE A 608 16.96 -2.72 -7.34
N PHE A 609 17.73 -3.27 -8.28
CA PHE A 609 18.32 -4.62 -8.18
C PHE A 609 19.69 -4.64 -7.49
N ALA A 610 20.24 -3.48 -7.09
CA ALA A 610 21.57 -3.41 -6.49
C ALA A 610 21.61 -3.86 -5.02
N SER A 611 20.49 -3.74 -4.29
CA SER A 611 20.33 -4.25 -2.92
C SER A 611 18.84 -4.53 -2.62
N ASP A 612 18.50 -4.82 -1.37
CA ASP A 612 17.16 -4.72 -0.79
C ASP A 612 16.45 -3.39 -1.12
N LEU A 613 17.05 -2.26 -0.73
CA LEU A 613 16.57 -0.88 -0.97
C LEU A 613 16.93 -0.34 -2.38
N GLY A 614 17.70 -1.08 -3.16
CA GLY A 614 18.31 -0.58 -4.40
C GLY A 614 19.55 0.26 -4.16
N GLY A 615 20.02 1.01 -5.16
CA GLY A 615 21.18 1.87 -4.98
C GLY A 615 21.36 2.96 -6.02
N PHE A 616 21.80 4.14 -5.56
CA PHE A 616 22.03 5.29 -6.43
C PHE A 616 23.15 5.05 -7.43
N TYR A 617 22.92 5.41 -8.69
CA TYR A 617 23.94 5.64 -9.70
C TYR A 617 23.85 7.07 -10.24
N PHE A 618 24.89 7.48 -10.97
CA PHE A 618 24.83 8.66 -11.85
C PHE A 618 25.25 8.27 -13.26
N GLU A 619 24.59 8.81 -14.28
CA GLU A 619 24.88 8.47 -15.68
C GLU A 619 26.35 8.76 -16.05
N GLU A 620 26.90 9.89 -15.57
CA GLU A 620 28.30 10.27 -15.76
C GLU A 620 29.29 9.25 -15.19
N CYS A 621 28.88 8.53 -14.14
CA CYS A 621 29.70 7.54 -13.44
C CYS A 621 29.53 6.11 -14.00
N GLY A 622 28.59 5.91 -14.93
CA GLY A 622 28.10 4.61 -15.39
C GLY A 622 27.00 4.06 -14.46
N SER A 623 25.90 3.57 -15.04
CA SER A 623 24.80 2.95 -14.27
C SER A 623 25.18 1.62 -13.61
N ASP A 624 26.27 0.97 -14.03
CA ASP A 624 26.85 -0.22 -13.40
C ASP A 624 27.73 0.08 -12.17
N ASN A 625 27.85 1.36 -11.79
CA ASN A 625 28.74 1.84 -10.74
C ASN A 625 27.90 2.43 -9.58
N ILE A 626 27.34 1.54 -8.76
CA ILE A 626 26.43 1.86 -7.66
C ILE A 626 27.17 2.52 -6.48
N TYR A 627 26.52 3.50 -5.83
CA TYR A 627 27.05 4.38 -4.79
C TYR A 627 28.44 4.97 -5.12
N PRO A 628 28.63 5.59 -6.31
CA PRO A 628 29.93 6.02 -6.77
C PRO A 628 30.48 7.18 -5.92
N VAL A 629 31.79 7.19 -5.69
CA VAL A 629 32.43 8.34 -5.02
C VAL A 629 32.53 9.50 -6.02
N ILE A 630 31.70 10.53 -5.85
CA ILE A 630 31.68 11.70 -6.74
C ILE A 630 32.58 12.83 -6.24
N GLY A 631 33.03 13.70 -7.14
CA GLY A 631 33.92 14.83 -6.86
C GLY A 631 33.29 16.20 -7.10
N VAL A 632 33.24 17.02 -6.05
CA VAL A 632 32.70 18.39 -6.07
C VAL A 632 33.81 19.39 -5.76
N GLU A 633 34.16 20.25 -6.71
CA GLU A 633 35.17 21.31 -6.55
C GLU A 633 34.61 22.47 -5.71
N VAL A 634 35.33 22.85 -4.64
CA VAL A 634 34.89 23.89 -3.70
C VAL A 634 34.74 25.25 -4.40
N GLY A 635 33.59 25.90 -4.21
CA GLY A 635 33.23 27.17 -4.82
C GLY A 635 32.74 27.08 -6.28
N LYS A 636 32.45 25.89 -6.80
CA LYS A 636 31.69 25.69 -8.04
C LYS A 636 30.27 25.20 -7.77
N THR A 637 29.38 25.44 -8.71
CA THR A 637 27.99 24.96 -8.68
C THR A 637 27.85 23.64 -9.42
N TYR A 638 27.27 22.65 -8.76
CA TYR A 638 26.91 21.36 -9.32
C TYR A 638 25.39 21.21 -9.33
N LYS A 639 24.81 20.76 -10.45
CA LYS A 639 23.39 20.46 -10.58
C LYS A 639 23.17 18.95 -10.59
N PHE A 640 22.39 18.47 -9.65
CA PHE A 640 21.90 17.10 -9.57
C PHE A 640 20.49 17.06 -10.18
N ILE A 641 20.26 16.15 -11.13
CA ILE A 641 18.98 16.02 -11.85
C ILE A 641 18.33 14.70 -11.45
N GLN A 642 17.07 14.77 -11.05
CA GLN A 642 16.20 13.62 -10.81
C GLN A 642 15.02 13.70 -11.79
N GLU A 643 15.06 12.86 -12.81
CA GLU A 643 14.06 12.77 -13.89
C GLU A 643 13.80 11.33 -14.36
N ASP A 644 14.60 10.36 -13.90
CA ASP A 644 14.38 8.95 -14.20
C ASP A 644 13.30 8.40 -13.26
N LYS A 645 12.39 7.55 -13.75
CA LYS A 645 11.29 6.98 -12.94
C LYS A 645 11.76 6.23 -11.69
N SER A 646 12.98 5.70 -11.70
CA SER A 646 13.59 5.10 -10.50
C SER A 646 13.91 6.09 -9.38
N ASN A 647 13.88 7.40 -9.64
CA ASN A 647 14.01 8.44 -8.61
C ASN A 647 12.72 8.66 -7.80
N TYR A 648 11.58 8.14 -8.23
CA TYR A 648 10.34 8.16 -7.46
C TYR A 648 10.59 7.65 -6.03
N TYR A 649 10.07 8.34 -5.00
CA TYR A 649 10.30 8.03 -3.59
C TYR A 649 11.77 8.11 -3.11
N HIS A 650 12.70 8.69 -3.90
CA HIS A 650 14.11 8.84 -3.52
C HIS A 650 14.65 10.29 -3.56
N PRO A 651 14.06 11.26 -2.82
CA PRO A 651 14.52 12.65 -2.81
C PRO A 651 15.96 12.79 -2.30
N LEU A 652 16.78 13.56 -3.03
CA LEU A 652 18.21 13.71 -2.75
C LEU A 652 18.52 14.69 -1.62
N GLY A 653 19.24 14.19 -0.61
CA GLY A 653 19.76 14.96 0.51
C GLY A 653 21.27 15.08 0.50
N PHE A 654 21.79 16.09 1.22
CA PHE A 654 23.22 16.33 1.38
C PHE A 654 23.58 16.49 2.86
N ALA A 655 24.56 15.73 3.35
CA ALA A 655 24.90 15.74 4.78
C ALA A 655 26.39 15.67 5.09
N TYR A 656 26.73 16.05 6.32
CA TYR A 656 28.09 15.92 6.88
C TYR A 656 28.42 14.49 7.35
N HIS A 657 27.40 13.63 7.45
CA HIS A 657 27.49 12.23 7.86
C HIS A 657 26.62 11.34 6.95
N PRO A 658 26.91 10.03 6.84
CA PRO A 658 25.98 9.09 6.23
C PRO A 658 24.61 9.16 6.91
N ASP A 659 23.57 9.03 6.11
CA ASP A 659 22.14 9.01 6.42
C ASP A 659 21.57 10.30 7.04
N GLY A 660 22.37 11.36 7.16
CA GLY A 660 21.91 12.73 7.44
C GLY A 660 20.83 12.85 8.52
N ALA A 661 19.62 13.23 8.09
CA ALA A 661 18.42 13.38 8.91
C ALA A 661 18.11 12.14 9.76
N HIS A 662 18.12 10.94 9.16
CA HIS A 662 17.75 9.65 9.78
C HIS A 662 18.54 9.32 11.05
N VAL A 663 19.77 9.83 11.17
CA VAL A 663 20.66 9.58 12.32
C VAL A 663 20.84 10.83 13.19
N GLY A 664 19.97 11.83 13.06
CA GLY A 664 20.02 13.11 13.77
C GLY A 664 21.39 13.78 13.61
N LYS A 665 21.89 13.85 12.38
CA LYS A 665 23.16 14.50 12.04
C LYS A 665 22.89 15.75 11.21
N GLU A 666 23.80 16.71 11.33
CA GLU A 666 23.71 17.95 10.56
C GLU A 666 23.78 17.66 9.06
N GLU A 667 22.76 18.14 8.35
CA GLU A 667 22.73 18.24 6.90
C GLU A 667 23.54 19.45 6.43
N VAL A 668 23.79 19.53 5.13
CA VAL A 668 24.42 20.71 4.52
C VAL A 668 23.43 21.87 4.56
N GLU A 669 23.88 23.04 5.01
CA GLU A 669 23.01 24.20 5.22
C GLU A 669 22.36 24.67 3.91
N GLU A 670 21.09 25.09 3.97
CA GLU A 670 20.33 25.59 2.81
C GLU A 670 21.01 26.74 2.06
N ASP A 671 21.85 27.54 2.73
CA ASP A 671 22.68 28.58 2.09
C ASP A 671 23.59 28.04 0.96
N TYR A 672 23.83 26.71 0.92
CA TYR A 672 24.63 26.01 -0.09
C TYR A 672 23.80 25.20 -1.09
N LEU A 673 22.49 25.07 -0.88
CA LEU A 673 21.59 24.20 -1.63
C LEU A 673 20.50 25.03 -2.32
N THR A 674 20.01 24.56 -3.46
CA THR A 674 18.82 25.15 -4.10
C THR A 674 18.01 24.06 -4.77
N TYR A 675 16.95 23.63 -4.08
CA TYR A 675 15.96 22.67 -4.54
C TYR A 675 15.01 23.32 -5.54
N LYS A 676 14.79 22.64 -6.68
CA LYS A 676 14.00 23.15 -7.81
C LYS A 676 13.12 22.07 -8.42
N LEU A 677 11.93 22.49 -8.86
CA LEU A 677 11.04 21.77 -9.76
C LEU A 677 10.90 22.61 -11.03
N ASP A 678 11.17 22.05 -12.22
CA ASP A 678 11.12 22.77 -13.51
C ASP A 678 11.88 24.12 -13.51
N ALA A 679 13.05 24.11 -12.85
CA ALA A 679 13.90 25.28 -12.59
C ALA A 679 13.30 26.40 -11.70
N LYS A 680 12.05 26.28 -11.23
CA LYS A 680 11.47 27.11 -10.16
C LYS A 680 12.05 26.66 -8.82
N VAL A 681 12.57 27.61 -8.03
CA VAL A 681 13.02 27.32 -6.66
C VAL A 681 11.81 27.04 -5.77
N VAL A 682 11.85 25.91 -5.07
CA VAL A 682 10.78 25.44 -4.18
C VAL A 682 11.22 25.29 -2.71
N GLY A 683 12.53 25.12 -2.45
CA GLY A 683 13.03 24.78 -1.11
C GLY A 683 12.87 23.29 -0.80
N LEU A 684 13.42 22.81 0.32
CA LEU A 684 13.30 21.39 0.70
C LEU A 684 11.83 21.02 1.01
N ASP A 685 11.15 21.85 1.81
CA ASP A 685 9.72 21.71 2.15
C ASP A 685 8.78 21.69 0.93
N GLY A 686 9.21 22.21 -0.22
CA GLY A 686 8.46 22.19 -1.48
C GLY A 686 9.00 21.17 -2.51
N TYR A 687 9.89 20.28 -2.07
CA TYR A 687 10.60 19.31 -2.89
C TYR A 687 10.41 17.89 -2.37
N GLU A 688 10.70 17.65 -1.08
CA GLU A 688 10.66 16.32 -0.46
C GLU A 688 9.24 15.72 -0.38
N PRO A 689 8.19 16.46 0.06
CA PRO A 689 6.84 15.89 0.19
C PRO A 689 6.30 15.30 -1.12
N LEU A 690 6.60 15.94 -2.26
CA LEU A 690 6.14 15.52 -3.59
C LEU A 690 6.62 14.11 -3.99
N PHE A 691 7.66 13.57 -3.36
CA PHE A 691 8.13 12.20 -3.61
C PHE A 691 7.26 11.12 -2.93
N PHE A 692 6.37 11.49 -2.00
CA PHE A 692 5.43 10.57 -1.35
C PHE A 692 4.06 10.48 -2.06
N HIS A 693 3.81 11.29 -3.09
CA HIS A 693 2.59 11.24 -3.90
C HIS A 693 2.57 9.98 -4.78
N SER A 694 1.51 9.76 -5.58
CA SER A 694 1.46 8.58 -6.45
C SER A 694 2.58 8.58 -7.50
N ALA A 695 2.98 7.38 -7.97
CA ALA A 695 4.05 7.26 -8.96
C ALA A 695 3.70 7.96 -10.30
N ALA A 696 2.40 8.02 -10.64
CA ALA A 696 1.87 8.73 -11.79
C ALA A 696 2.04 10.26 -11.66
N GLU A 697 1.54 10.86 -10.58
CA GLU A 697 1.63 12.30 -10.33
C GLU A 697 3.08 12.80 -10.23
N TRP A 698 3.93 12.06 -9.50
CA TRP A 698 5.35 12.42 -9.38
C TRP A 698 6.03 12.53 -10.74
N THR A 699 5.64 11.68 -11.69
CA THR A 699 6.17 11.67 -13.06
C THR A 699 5.67 12.88 -13.87
N ASP A 700 4.42 13.31 -13.66
CA ASP A 700 3.83 14.49 -14.31
C ASP A 700 4.31 15.84 -13.73
N TYR A 701 4.91 15.87 -12.53
CA TYR A 701 5.46 17.11 -11.94
C TYR A 701 6.68 17.70 -12.67
N GLY A 702 7.35 16.92 -13.51
CA GLY A 702 8.47 17.37 -14.34
C GLY A 702 9.85 17.18 -13.70
N THR A 703 10.82 18.06 -14.00
CA THR A 703 12.22 17.83 -13.63
C THR A 703 12.54 18.32 -12.23
N PHE A 704 12.75 17.39 -11.30
CA PHE A 704 13.33 17.65 -9.99
C PHE A 704 14.84 17.89 -10.10
N SER A 705 15.38 18.87 -9.37
CA SER A 705 16.83 19.07 -9.29
C SER A 705 17.30 19.82 -8.06
N VAL A 706 18.54 19.54 -7.63
CA VAL A 706 19.21 20.26 -6.54
C VAL A 706 20.50 20.87 -7.05
N GLU A 707 20.71 22.16 -6.81
CA GLU A 707 21.99 22.84 -7.07
C GLU A 707 22.80 22.98 -5.78
N LEU A 708 24.01 22.40 -5.75
CA LEU A 708 24.97 22.49 -4.65
C LEU A 708 26.09 23.48 -5.01
N THR A 709 26.25 24.54 -4.22
CA THR A 709 27.37 25.50 -4.37
C THR A 709 28.13 25.62 -3.06
N TYR A 710 29.01 24.66 -2.80
CA TYR A 710 29.66 24.52 -1.50
C TYR A 710 31.02 25.26 -1.43
N ASP A 711 31.12 26.32 -0.62
CA ASP A 711 32.34 27.14 -0.48
C ASP A 711 33.01 27.12 0.92
N LYS A 712 32.39 26.43 1.88
CA LYS A 712 32.81 26.33 3.29
C LYS A 712 34.18 25.66 3.44
N ASP A 713 35.01 26.17 4.35
CA ASP A 713 36.29 25.56 4.70
C ASP A 713 36.07 24.29 5.54
N TYR A 714 35.89 23.16 4.85
CA TYR A 714 35.65 21.84 5.43
C TYR A 714 36.64 20.81 4.88
N SER A 715 37.17 19.96 5.77
CA SER A 715 38.30 19.07 5.49
C SER A 715 37.95 17.58 5.53
N GLN A 716 36.67 17.24 5.55
CA GLN A 716 36.17 15.87 5.46
C GLN A 716 35.28 15.73 4.22
N ASP A 717 34.73 14.54 4.00
CA ASP A 717 33.82 14.26 2.89
C ASP A 717 32.40 14.71 3.26
N LEU A 718 31.61 15.05 2.25
CA LEU A 718 30.15 15.15 2.37
C LEU A 718 29.52 13.84 1.87
N PHE A 719 28.22 13.68 2.08
CA PHE A 719 27.42 12.57 1.59
C PHE A 719 26.26 13.08 0.78
N TYR A 720 25.89 12.32 -0.25
CA TYR A 720 24.56 12.38 -0.83
C TYR A 720 23.78 11.17 -0.29
N PHE A 721 22.51 11.35 0.07
CA PHE A 721 21.68 10.31 0.67
C PHE A 721 20.22 10.45 0.24
N CYS A 722 19.38 9.47 0.55
CA CYS A 722 17.93 9.56 0.33
C CYS A 722 17.25 10.14 1.58
N HIS A 723 16.44 11.18 1.43
CA HIS A 723 15.68 11.77 2.55
C HIS A 723 14.66 10.80 3.14
N ILE A 724 14.08 9.89 2.32
CA ILE A 724 13.04 8.95 2.77
C ILE A 724 13.63 7.62 3.26
N HIS A 725 14.56 7.03 2.48
CA HIS A 725 15.14 5.73 2.78
C HIS A 725 16.50 5.85 3.48
N SER A 726 16.56 5.47 4.75
CA SER A 726 17.83 5.33 5.48
C SER A 726 18.74 4.27 4.83
N GLN A 727 20.04 4.32 5.16
CA GLN A 727 21.11 3.49 4.59
C GLN A 727 21.42 3.71 3.09
N MET A 728 20.70 4.59 2.38
CA MET A 728 20.97 4.91 0.96
C MET A 728 21.99 6.04 0.75
N SER A 729 23.11 6.06 1.50
CA SER A 729 24.16 7.07 1.36
C SER A 729 25.34 6.70 0.45
N GLY A 730 25.72 7.62 -0.43
CA GLY A 730 27.01 7.63 -1.13
C GLY A 730 27.88 8.85 -0.77
N ARG A 731 29.08 8.95 -1.36
CA ARG A 731 30.15 9.84 -0.87
C ARG A 731 30.55 10.94 -1.87
N ILE A 732 30.69 12.16 -1.36
CA ILE A 732 31.20 13.33 -2.08
C ILE A 732 32.59 13.68 -1.56
N LYS A 733 33.58 13.65 -2.46
CA LYS A 733 34.92 14.20 -2.24
C LYS A 733 34.94 15.67 -2.58
N LEU A 734 35.21 16.52 -1.59
CA LEU A 734 35.53 17.92 -1.83
C LEU A 734 36.90 18.03 -2.53
N LEU A 735 36.90 18.68 -3.70
CA LEU A 735 38.07 18.86 -4.54
C LEU A 735 38.59 20.31 -4.48
N LYS A 736 39.90 20.45 -4.67
CA LYS A 736 40.61 21.72 -4.87
C LYS A 736 41.70 21.55 -5.91
N ASP A 737 41.69 22.41 -6.92
CA ASP A 737 42.50 22.28 -8.14
C ASP A 737 42.35 20.89 -8.78
N GLY A 738 41.12 20.33 -8.76
CA GLY A 738 40.76 19.01 -9.30
C GLY A 738 41.20 17.81 -8.46
N LYS A 739 41.75 18.02 -7.25
CA LYS A 739 42.28 16.98 -6.36
C LYS A 739 41.53 16.92 -5.03
N PRO A 740 41.31 15.75 -4.43
CA PRO A 740 40.62 15.66 -3.15
C PRO A 740 41.39 16.39 -2.05
N ILE A 741 40.68 17.25 -1.30
CA ILE A 741 41.20 17.93 -0.09
C ILE A 741 41.60 16.89 0.97
N GLN A 742 40.84 15.80 1.05
CA GLN A 742 41.08 14.67 1.94
C GLN A 742 41.00 13.34 1.18
N SER A 743 42.11 12.60 1.14
CA SER A 743 42.17 11.27 0.51
C SER A 743 41.57 10.17 1.38
N ALA A 744 41.56 10.32 2.71
CA ALA A 744 40.92 9.35 3.60
C ALA A 744 39.39 9.43 3.51
N ASN A 745 38.69 8.30 3.59
CA ASN A 745 37.23 8.27 3.59
C ASN A 745 36.71 8.53 5.01
N LEU A 746 36.39 9.80 5.30
CA LEU A 746 36.01 10.30 6.62
C LEU A 746 34.83 11.27 6.47
N PRO A 747 33.75 11.13 7.25
CA PRO A 747 33.37 9.99 8.10
C PRO A 747 33.31 8.63 7.35
N LYS A 748 33.37 7.51 8.09
CA LYS A 748 33.21 6.17 7.52
C LYS A 748 31.71 5.85 7.40
N ILE A 749 31.28 5.26 6.28
CA ILE A 749 29.97 4.60 6.18
C ILE A 749 30.06 3.32 7.03
N THR A 750 29.11 3.12 7.94
CA THR A 750 29.18 2.09 8.99
C THR A 750 28.61 0.75 8.55
N TYR A 751 27.57 0.77 7.71
CA TYR A 751 26.91 -0.39 7.10
C TYR A 751 27.51 -0.70 5.71
N SER A 752 27.00 -1.75 5.06
CA SER A 752 27.30 -2.10 3.69
C SER A 752 26.20 -2.98 3.12
N HIS A 753 25.69 -2.62 1.94
CA HIS A 753 24.85 -3.48 1.12
C HIS A 753 25.67 -4.71 0.68
N PRO A 754 25.31 -5.94 1.08
CA PRO A 754 26.05 -7.12 0.65
C PRO A 754 25.65 -7.47 -0.79
N GLU A 755 26.51 -8.14 -1.55
CA GLU A 755 26.20 -8.48 -2.95
C GLU A 755 25.15 -9.60 -3.04
N PRO A 756 24.11 -9.49 -3.88
CA PRO A 756 23.14 -10.56 -4.06
C PRO A 756 23.80 -11.84 -4.59
N SER A 757 23.27 -13.00 -4.22
CA SER A 757 23.77 -14.27 -4.77
C SER A 757 23.45 -14.37 -6.27
N GLU A 758 24.07 -15.33 -6.97
CA GLU A 758 23.75 -15.55 -8.39
C GLU A 758 22.30 -16.02 -8.59
N TYR A 759 21.69 -16.63 -7.57
CA TYR A 759 20.25 -16.95 -7.56
C TYR A 759 19.41 -15.67 -7.39
N ASP A 760 19.69 -14.86 -6.37
CA ASP A 760 18.94 -13.62 -6.11
C ASP A 760 19.03 -12.66 -7.32
N LYS A 761 20.20 -12.56 -7.97
CA LYS A 761 20.40 -11.81 -9.23
C LYS A 761 19.52 -12.29 -10.38
N SER A 762 19.23 -13.60 -10.47
CA SER A 762 18.34 -14.14 -11.50
C SER A 762 16.88 -13.77 -11.22
N CYS A 763 16.47 -13.74 -9.95
CA CYS A 763 15.13 -13.31 -9.54
C CYS A 763 14.95 -11.79 -9.42
N GLY A 764 16.04 -11.00 -9.37
CA GLY A 764 15.97 -9.56 -9.07
C GLY A 764 15.73 -9.25 -7.58
N THR A 765 15.94 -10.23 -6.71
CA THR A 765 15.62 -10.21 -5.27
C THR A 765 16.87 -10.04 -4.41
N TYR A 766 16.72 -10.16 -3.08
CA TYR A 766 17.83 -10.11 -2.15
C TYR A 766 17.71 -11.11 -0.99
N GLY A 767 18.76 -11.89 -0.71
CA GLY A 767 18.86 -12.74 0.49
C GLY A 767 18.00 -14.02 0.50
N LEU A 768 17.32 -14.34 -0.60
CA LEU A 768 16.31 -15.39 -0.66
C LEU A 768 16.87 -16.79 -0.96
N SER A 769 18.08 -16.89 -1.51
CA SER A 769 18.71 -18.17 -1.88
C SER A 769 18.63 -19.32 -0.83
N PRO A 770 18.67 -19.10 0.49
CA PRO A 770 18.48 -20.18 1.48
C PRO A 770 17.09 -20.83 1.49
N PHE A 771 16.06 -20.15 1.01
CA PHE A 771 14.64 -20.53 1.13
C PHE A 771 14.12 -21.30 -0.11
N GLN A 772 15.02 -21.69 -1.03
CA GLN A 772 14.65 -22.45 -2.22
C GLN A 772 14.06 -23.82 -1.82
N LEU A 773 12.96 -24.22 -2.47
CA LEU A 773 12.33 -25.51 -2.21
C LEU A 773 13.18 -26.69 -2.73
N PRO A 774 13.16 -27.86 -2.05
CA PRO A 774 12.41 -28.14 -0.82
C PRO A 774 13.08 -27.56 0.43
N HIS A 775 12.30 -26.87 1.28
CA HIS A 775 12.72 -26.31 2.55
C HIS A 775 11.93 -26.97 3.70
N PRO A 776 12.53 -27.31 4.86
CA PRO A 776 11.87 -28.11 5.92
C PRO A 776 10.69 -27.40 6.60
N GLU A 777 10.63 -26.07 6.51
CA GLU A 777 9.59 -25.23 7.13
C GLU A 777 8.59 -24.69 6.10
N CYS A 778 8.62 -25.19 4.85
CA CYS A 778 7.76 -24.75 3.75
C CYS A 778 7.06 -25.94 3.07
N PRO A 779 5.90 -25.74 2.40
CA PRO A 779 5.24 -26.77 1.61
C PRO A 779 6.10 -27.25 0.43
N GLU A 780 5.66 -28.32 -0.24
CA GLU A 780 6.34 -28.83 -1.45
C GLU A 780 6.27 -27.87 -2.65
N ALA A 781 5.31 -26.94 -2.66
CA ALA A 781 5.12 -25.90 -3.66
C ALA A 781 4.19 -24.79 -3.09
N PHE A 782 4.14 -23.65 -3.78
CA PHE A 782 3.16 -22.57 -3.66
C PHE A 782 2.50 -22.28 -5.03
N VAL A 783 3.23 -22.47 -6.13
CA VAL A 783 2.75 -22.35 -7.52
C VAL A 783 2.51 -23.75 -8.08
N CYS A 784 1.25 -24.10 -8.31
CA CYS A 784 0.90 -25.39 -8.89
C CYS A 784 1.33 -25.50 -10.36
N ASP A 785 1.96 -26.63 -10.67
CA ASP A 785 2.56 -26.95 -11.97
C ASP A 785 3.60 -25.92 -12.45
N SER A 786 4.29 -25.26 -11.50
CA SER A 786 5.35 -24.24 -11.73
C SER A 786 6.29 -24.59 -12.90
N SER A 787 6.37 -23.71 -13.90
CA SER A 787 7.13 -23.97 -15.13
C SER A 787 8.11 -22.86 -15.53
N SER A 788 7.85 -21.61 -15.14
CA SER A 788 8.73 -20.47 -15.43
C SER A 788 9.83 -20.24 -14.39
N GLU A 789 10.82 -19.42 -14.75
CA GLU A 789 11.81 -18.92 -13.81
C GLU A 789 11.16 -17.97 -12.77
N PHE A 790 10.15 -17.19 -13.16
CA PHE A 790 9.41 -16.29 -12.27
C PHE A 790 8.65 -17.07 -11.18
N ALA A 791 7.91 -18.12 -11.54
CA ALA A 791 7.26 -19.02 -10.59
C ALA A 791 8.27 -19.63 -9.61
N GLY A 792 9.42 -20.11 -10.09
CA GLY A 792 10.50 -20.62 -9.23
C GLY A 792 11.13 -19.58 -8.28
N CYS A 793 11.02 -18.30 -8.61
CA CYS A 793 11.34 -17.21 -7.69
C CYS A 793 10.21 -16.98 -6.67
N LEU A 794 8.93 -17.01 -7.08
CA LEU A 794 7.78 -16.86 -6.18
C LEU A 794 7.72 -17.97 -5.13
N GLU A 795 8.05 -19.21 -5.49
CA GLU A 795 8.20 -20.35 -4.56
C GLU A 795 9.13 -20.02 -3.38
N THR A 796 10.27 -19.39 -3.69
CA THR A 796 11.31 -19.06 -2.71
C THR A 796 10.93 -17.83 -1.88
N MET A 797 10.30 -16.83 -2.52
CA MET A 797 9.72 -15.65 -1.87
C MET A 797 8.65 -16.05 -0.84
N ASN A 798 7.67 -16.85 -1.25
CA ASN A 798 6.60 -17.32 -0.37
C ASN A 798 7.12 -18.22 0.77
N CYS A 799 8.17 -19.01 0.53
CA CYS A 799 8.84 -19.76 1.60
C CYS A 799 9.53 -18.84 2.62
N TYR A 800 10.26 -17.82 2.16
CA TYR A 800 10.84 -16.80 3.05
C TYR A 800 9.77 -16.10 3.89
N MET A 801 8.67 -15.67 3.27
CA MET A 801 7.55 -15.04 3.95
C MET A 801 6.95 -15.96 5.03
N MET A 802 6.66 -17.23 4.69
CA MET A 802 6.10 -18.20 5.63
C MET A 802 6.97 -18.35 6.88
N VAL A 803 8.29 -18.53 6.71
CA VAL A 803 9.23 -18.72 7.82
C VAL A 803 9.35 -17.45 8.67
N GLY A 804 9.40 -16.27 8.05
CA GLY A 804 9.46 -15.00 8.78
C GLY A 804 8.16 -14.65 9.51
N MET A 805 6.99 -15.05 8.99
CA MET A 805 5.70 -14.77 9.64
C MET A 805 5.35 -15.73 10.77
N THR A 806 6.06 -16.87 10.91
CA THR A 806 5.91 -17.76 12.06
C THR A 806 6.66 -17.20 13.28
N THR A 807 5.93 -16.60 14.23
CA THR A 807 6.48 -15.69 15.26
C THR A 807 5.89 -15.92 16.65
N GLY A 808 6.63 -15.56 17.70
CA GLY A 808 6.19 -15.66 19.10
C GLY A 808 5.25 -14.53 19.52
N GLY A 809 4.10 -14.85 20.12
CA GLY A 809 3.10 -13.85 20.53
C GLY A 809 3.39 -13.09 21.83
N ASN A 810 4.51 -13.38 22.52
CA ASN A 810 4.71 -13.02 23.93
C ASN A 810 5.08 -11.54 24.18
N GLU A 811 5.31 -10.74 23.14
CA GLU A 811 5.77 -9.34 23.23
C GLU A 811 4.63 -8.32 23.06
N GLY A 812 3.42 -8.79 22.79
CA GLY A 812 2.21 -7.96 22.64
C GLY A 812 1.88 -7.63 21.17
N ASP A 813 0.66 -7.17 20.96
CA ASP A 813 0.03 -7.09 19.63
C ASP A 813 0.81 -6.18 18.65
N VAL A 814 1.42 -5.10 19.13
CA VAL A 814 2.29 -4.22 18.32
C VAL A 814 3.56 -4.93 17.88
N ALA A 815 4.24 -5.65 18.78
CA ALA A 815 5.43 -6.42 18.45
C ALA A 815 5.09 -7.48 17.39
N LEU A 816 4.04 -8.25 17.65
CA LEU A 816 3.61 -9.36 16.82
C LEU A 816 3.19 -8.89 15.41
N PHE A 817 2.51 -7.75 15.32
CA PHE A 817 2.21 -7.11 14.03
C PHE A 817 3.49 -6.78 13.26
N ASN A 818 4.45 -6.06 13.88
CA ASN A 818 5.67 -5.64 13.19
C ASN A 818 6.54 -6.85 12.78
N HIS A 819 6.72 -7.82 13.67
CA HIS A 819 7.49 -9.04 13.40
C HIS A 819 6.92 -9.87 12.23
N GLN A 820 5.60 -9.87 12.02
CA GLN A 820 4.98 -10.54 10.85
C GLN A 820 4.91 -9.64 9.60
N MET A 821 4.62 -8.34 9.77
CA MET A 821 4.42 -7.42 8.66
C MET A 821 5.73 -7.06 7.94
N ILE A 822 6.87 -7.06 8.64
CA ILE A 822 8.20 -6.87 8.03
C ILE A 822 8.49 -7.95 6.95
N PRO A 823 8.51 -9.26 7.26
CA PRO A 823 8.74 -10.30 6.24
C PRO A 823 7.63 -10.36 5.19
N HIS A 824 6.38 -10.01 5.54
CA HIS A 824 5.28 -9.85 4.59
C HIS A 824 5.58 -8.74 3.55
N HIS A 825 5.93 -7.53 3.97
CA HIS A 825 6.29 -6.45 3.04
C HIS A 825 7.58 -6.76 2.26
N VAL A 826 8.58 -7.41 2.87
CA VAL A 826 9.78 -7.86 2.16
C VAL A 826 9.42 -8.85 1.04
N ASN A 827 8.41 -9.69 1.23
CA ASN A 827 7.89 -10.58 0.20
C ASN A 827 7.29 -9.79 -0.99
N ALA A 828 6.36 -8.87 -0.72
CA ALA A 828 5.76 -8.03 -1.77
C ALA A 828 6.79 -7.19 -2.55
N VAL A 829 7.75 -6.57 -1.86
CA VAL A 829 8.86 -5.84 -2.50
C VAL A 829 9.66 -6.77 -3.44
N ASN A 830 9.99 -7.98 -3.01
CA ASN A 830 10.71 -8.94 -3.84
C ASN A 830 9.86 -9.43 -5.03
N MET A 831 8.55 -9.66 -4.85
CA MET A 831 7.64 -10.06 -5.93
C MET A 831 7.54 -8.97 -7.01
N ALA A 832 7.37 -7.71 -6.58
CA ALA A 832 7.30 -6.58 -7.51
C ALA A 832 8.61 -6.37 -8.28
N LYS A 833 9.77 -6.49 -7.59
CA LYS A 833 11.09 -6.48 -8.24
C LYS A 833 11.24 -7.63 -9.24
N ALA A 834 10.79 -8.83 -8.90
CA ALA A 834 10.85 -9.98 -9.78
C ALA A 834 9.98 -9.80 -11.04
N LEU A 835 8.79 -9.22 -10.94
CA LEU A 835 7.96 -8.92 -12.11
C LEU A 835 8.56 -7.79 -12.96
N LEU A 836 9.09 -6.72 -12.35
CA LEU A 836 9.87 -5.70 -13.07
C LEU A 836 11.09 -6.30 -13.78
N LYS A 837 11.68 -7.38 -13.23
CA LYS A 837 12.86 -8.05 -13.79
C LYS A 837 12.56 -8.84 -15.06
N THR A 838 11.34 -9.37 -15.25
CA THR A 838 11.00 -10.14 -16.45
C THR A 838 10.97 -9.25 -17.71
N GLY A 839 10.66 -7.96 -17.55
CA GLY A 839 10.41 -7.05 -18.66
C GLY A 839 9.09 -7.34 -19.39
N SER A 840 8.12 -7.96 -18.70
CA SER A 840 6.80 -8.29 -19.27
C SER A 840 5.91 -7.07 -19.50
N LEU A 841 6.21 -5.92 -18.88
CA LEU A 841 5.47 -4.65 -18.99
C LEU A 841 6.18 -3.66 -19.91
N SER A 842 5.40 -2.87 -20.65
CA SER A 842 5.89 -1.89 -21.64
C SER A 842 5.48 -0.44 -21.30
N CYS A 843 5.95 0.09 -20.17
CA CYS A 843 5.65 1.47 -19.78
C CYS A 843 6.76 2.50 -20.08
N SER A 844 6.42 3.54 -20.85
CA SER A 844 7.29 4.70 -21.13
C SER A 844 7.16 5.84 -20.12
N ASN A 845 5.97 6.06 -19.57
CA ASN A 845 5.66 7.13 -18.62
C ASN A 845 4.65 6.57 -17.62
N LEU A 846 4.96 6.62 -16.31
CA LEU A 846 4.09 6.03 -15.27
C LEU A 846 2.74 6.77 -15.13
N ALA A 847 2.60 7.97 -15.70
CA ALA A 847 1.32 8.65 -15.80
C ALA A 847 0.41 8.09 -16.91
N ASP A 848 0.92 7.31 -17.89
CA ASP A 848 0.09 6.77 -18.97
C ASP A 848 -0.94 5.74 -18.42
N THR A 849 -2.24 5.95 -18.62
CA THR A 849 -3.32 5.07 -18.12
C THR A 849 -3.51 3.78 -18.95
N THR A 850 -2.42 3.11 -19.32
CA THR A 850 -2.46 1.78 -19.95
C THR A 850 -2.33 0.69 -18.89
N ASP A 851 -2.90 -0.50 -19.11
CA ASP A 851 -2.84 -1.62 -18.14
C ASP A 851 -1.40 -1.90 -17.68
N ASP A 852 -0.44 -1.94 -18.63
CA ASP A 852 1.00 -2.12 -18.36
C ASP A 852 1.59 -1.02 -17.46
N CYS A 853 1.25 0.25 -17.70
CA CYS A 853 1.76 1.39 -16.93
C CYS A 853 1.08 1.53 -15.56
N THR A 854 -0.22 1.26 -15.50
CA THR A 854 -1.00 1.20 -14.26
C THR A 854 -0.40 0.15 -13.33
N LEU A 855 -0.11 -1.05 -13.86
CA LEU A 855 0.59 -2.08 -13.10
C LEU A 855 2.02 -1.67 -12.77
N GLU A 856 2.81 -1.13 -13.70
CA GLU A 856 4.19 -0.73 -13.39
C GLU A 856 4.23 0.34 -12.28
N GLY A 857 3.29 1.28 -12.25
CA GLY A 857 3.12 2.26 -11.17
C GLY A 857 2.90 1.58 -9.81
N ILE A 858 1.98 0.61 -9.73
CA ILE A 858 1.77 -0.22 -8.53
C ILE A 858 3.06 -0.96 -8.12
N LEU A 859 3.84 -1.48 -9.08
CA LEU A 859 5.10 -2.15 -8.75
C LEU A 859 6.13 -1.18 -8.15
N TRP A 860 6.24 0.05 -8.67
CA TRP A 860 7.11 1.09 -8.09
C TRP A 860 6.65 1.54 -6.71
N GLU A 861 5.34 1.68 -6.50
CA GLU A 861 4.75 1.97 -5.18
C GLU A 861 5.02 0.86 -4.17
N ILE A 862 4.80 -0.41 -4.54
CA ILE A 862 5.10 -1.57 -3.68
C ILE A 862 6.60 -1.57 -3.31
N VAL A 863 7.49 -1.42 -4.29
CA VAL A 863 8.95 -1.47 -4.05
C VAL A 863 9.43 -0.35 -3.13
N ASN A 864 8.89 0.85 -3.25
CA ASN A 864 9.36 2.01 -2.51
C ASN A 864 8.58 2.22 -1.19
N ASN A 865 7.26 2.36 -1.24
CA ASN A 865 6.43 2.66 -0.07
C ASN A 865 6.52 1.54 0.97
N GLN A 866 6.50 0.26 0.55
CA GLN A 866 6.61 -0.84 1.53
C GLN A 866 8.04 -0.96 2.11
N ASN A 867 9.10 -0.57 1.37
CA ASN A 867 10.44 -0.44 1.94
C ASN A 867 10.53 0.67 3.00
N TYR A 868 9.89 1.81 2.77
CA TYR A 868 9.77 2.86 3.78
C TYR A 868 8.98 2.39 5.01
N GLN A 869 7.83 1.74 4.82
CA GLN A 869 7.06 1.14 5.90
C GLN A 869 7.87 0.09 6.69
N ILE A 870 8.69 -0.75 6.02
CA ILE A 870 9.62 -1.67 6.70
C ILE A 870 10.59 -0.92 7.62
N GLN A 871 11.17 0.19 7.16
CA GLN A 871 12.06 1.00 8.00
C GLN A 871 11.34 1.63 9.19
N GLN A 872 10.12 2.15 8.99
CA GLN A 872 9.29 2.66 10.09
C GLN A 872 8.91 1.56 11.10
N MET A 873 8.60 0.34 10.64
CA MET A 873 8.31 -0.80 11.53
C MET A 873 9.54 -1.19 12.37
N PHE A 874 10.74 -1.20 11.78
CA PHE A 874 11.98 -1.36 12.55
C PHE A 874 12.22 -0.21 13.55
N GLU A 875 11.85 1.03 13.20
CA GLU A 875 11.91 2.16 14.14
C GLU A 875 10.95 1.95 15.33
N VAL A 876 9.69 1.58 15.08
CA VAL A 876 8.70 1.24 16.13
C VAL A 876 9.21 0.14 17.06
N LEU A 877 9.79 -0.93 16.52
CA LEU A 877 10.46 -1.97 17.33
C LEU A 877 11.56 -1.34 18.21
N SER A 878 12.46 -0.57 17.62
CA SER A 878 13.63 0.03 18.32
C SER A 878 13.27 1.06 19.41
N LEU A 879 12.12 1.73 19.28
CA LEU A 879 11.66 2.75 20.23
C LEU A 879 11.02 2.17 21.50
N GLY A 880 10.64 0.88 21.51
CA GLY A 880 9.87 0.29 22.60
C GLY A 880 10.23 -1.13 23.05
N MET A 881 10.95 -1.92 22.26
CA MET A 881 11.06 -3.38 22.46
C MET A 881 12.50 -3.89 22.23
N ASP A 882 12.96 -4.81 23.10
CA ASP A 882 14.38 -5.15 23.25
C ASP A 882 14.94 -6.15 22.21
N GLU A 883 14.10 -6.81 21.41
CA GLU A 883 14.53 -7.82 20.41
C GLU A 883 13.97 -7.52 19.01
N PRO A 884 14.80 -7.50 17.94
CA PRO A 884 14.39 -7.13 16.58
C PRO A 884 13.84 -8.31 15.74
N VAL A 885 13.84 -9.53 16.29
CA VAL A 885 13.40 -10.77 15.64
C VAL A 885 12.78 -11.68 16.71
N ASN A 886 11.59 -12.21 16.46
CA ASN A 886 10.85 -13.08 17.39
C ASN A 886 10.29 -14.33 16.68
N ASP A 887 11.09 -14.89 15.78
CA ASP A 887 10.69 -16.04 14.95
C ASP A 887 10.57 -17.32 15.77
N CYS A 888 9.67 -18.22 15.35
CA CYS A 888 9.53 -19.54 15.91
C CYS A 888 9.40 -20.62 14.83
N VAL A 889 10.15 -21.70 15.00
CA VAL A 889 10.13 -22.85 14.06
C VAL A 889 8.78 -23.58 14.18
N VAL A 890 7.94 -23.47 13.15
CA VAL A 890 6.66 -24.19 13.04
C VAL A 890 6.82 -25.36 12.08
N ALA A 891 6.73 -26.58 12.60
CA ALA A 891 6.79 -27.78 11.77
C ALA A 891 5.50 -27.99 10.95
N ILE A 892 5.65 -28.21 9.65
CA ILE A 892 4.55 -28.61 8.75
C ILE A 892 4.31 -30.12 8.90
N HIS A 893 3.20 -30.47 9.55
CA HIS A 893 2.76 -31.85 9.79
C HIS A 893 1.26 -31.99 9.49
N SER A 894 0.85 -33.11 8.89
CA SER A 894 -0.57 -33.44 8.69
C SER A 894 -1.21 -34.01 9.96
N GLU A 895 -2.54 -33.92 10.07
CA GLU A 895 -3.36 -34.41 11.20
C GLU A 895 -3.17 -35.91 11.55
N SER A 896 -2.46 -36.70 10.75
CA SER A 896 -2.21 -38.12 11.00
C SER A 896 -1.34 -38.42 12.23
N ASP A 897 -0.63 -37.41 12.75
CA ASP A 897 0.45 -37.59 13.73
C ASP A 897 0.08 -37.14 15.16
N TRP A 898 -1.20 -36.81 15.43
CA TRP A 898 -1.73 -36.38 16.74
C TRP A 898 -2.63 -37.43 17.45
#